data_AF-A0A8C3A7N8-F1
#
_entry.id   AF-A0A8C3A7N8-F1
#
_cell.length_a   1.000
_cell.length_b   1.000
_cell.length_c   1.000
_cell.angle_alpha   90.00
_cell.angle_beta   90.00
_cell.angle_gamma   90.00
#
_symmetry.space_group_name_H-M   'P 1'
#
loop_
_entity.id
_entity.type
_entity.pdbx_description
1 polymer ?
#
loop_
_entity_poly.entity_id
_entity_poly.type
_entity_poly.pdbx_seq_one_letter_code
_entity_poly.pdbx_strand_id
1 'polypeptide(L)'
;MSQNASLQTVDGPFLQIVEQPKQRGFRFRYGCEGPSHGGLPGASSEKNSKTYPAVKIRNYQGPARVVVQLVTALTPHPQLHAHSLVGKQCDKGICVTDLQPKDSNISFPNLGILHVTKKNVAKTLEERMVEAFRLGYSYPQRSVISSAAALQAKEMDLSVARLMFTAFLPNSDGGFSRRLEPVVSEPIYDSKAPNASNLKIVRMDRTAGCVSGGEEVYLLCDKVQKDDIQVRFFEEDNSGVTWEALGDFSPTDVHRQFAIVFKTPKYRDQNLQKPTSVFVQLKRKSDNETSEPKPFTYHPQIIDKEEVQRKRQKTLPNFQDFSGHGGGGSLYRGGGGGGGGPAAGGGPGSAGGGGNIITSFKCFLYFVCDAGDRLLEATGGQLEALFRYSVTGDSAYLLAAQRQLMGAQDEDGDTGLHLAVLHSQQEALKSLTQVVSALPGVEVLNLRNHLYQTPLHLAVITQQKEAVEALLLAGADPTLTDRHGNTALHLASRLEGEEMSELLDHTNTAGLCAIHLAVLANQLSSLRELLVGGANVEAQEHGCGRTALHLATERDNMSLAGCLLLEVQRSLVHWVTGFTESLVHWSLGDWFTGFTGSLGHWFTGSLVSLGHWFTGSLVSLGDWVTGFTGSLVSQSHWGHWFHWVTGFTG
;
A
#
# COMPACT_ATOMS: atom_id res chain seq x y z
N MET A 1 -5.03 -52.36 32.05
CA MET A 1 -4.22 -53.43 32.66
C MET A 1 -3.13 -52.77 33.47
N SER A 2 -3.16 -52.96 34.80
CA SER A 2 -2.22 -52.38 35.75
C SER A 2 -0.88 -53.11 35.76
N GLN A 3 0.14 -52.39 36.23
CA GLN A 3 1.47 -52.85 36.70
C GLN A 3 2.57 -53.05 35.64
N ASN A 4 3.43 -52.03 35.51
CA ASN A 4 4.85 -52.16 35.87
C ASN A 4 5.45 -50.75 36.05
N ALA A 5 5.14 -50.13 37.19
CA ALA A 5 6.06 -49.18 37.79
C ALA A 5 7.29 -50.00 38.23
N SER A 6 8.26 -50.12 37.33
CA SER A 6 9.54 -50.71 37.67
C SER A 6 10.21 -49.76 38.66
N LEU A 7 10.51 -50.31 39.84
CA LEU A 7 11.29 -49.69 40.90
C LEU A 7 12.48 -48.93 40.28
N GLN A 8 12.49 -47.60 40.44
CA GLN A 8 13.70 -46.80 40.22
C GLN A 8 14.76 -47.31 41.20
N THR A 9 15.67 -48.15 40.71
CA THR A 9 16.89 -48.45 41.43
C THR A 9 17.71 -47.17 41.49
N VAL A 10 17.95 -46.68 42.70
CA VAL A 10 18.54 -45.37 43.02
C VAL A 10 19.97 -45.19 42.44
N ASP A 11 20.59 -46.24 41.87
CA ASP A 11 21.96 -46.23 41.31
C ASP A 11 22.09 -46.69 39.84
N GLY A 12 21.00 -46.78 39.07
CA GLY A 12 21.04 -47.21 37.67
C GLY A 12 21.61 -46.17 36.68
N PRO A 13 22.07 -46.58 35.49
CA PRO A 13 22.46 -45.65 34.43
C PRO A 13 21.24 -44.89 33.90
N PHE A 14 21.33 -43.56 33.83
CA PHE A 14 20.24 -42.70 33.34
C PHE A 14 20.75 -41.62 32.40
N LEU A 15 19.86 -41.14 31.53
CA LEU A 15 20.18 -40.07 30.57
C LEU A 15 19.86 -38.71 31.18
N GLN A 16 20.74 -37.73 30.98
CA GLN A 16 20.55 -36.35 31.45
C GLN A 16 20.84 -35.38 30.31
N ILE A 17 19.95 -34.41 30.09
CA ILE A 17 20.23 -33.29 29.18
C ILE A 17 21.22 -32.34 29.87
N VAL A 18 22.38 -32.14 29.26
CA VAL A 18 23.41 -31.20 29.71
C VAL A 18 23.11 -29.80 29.19
N GLU A 19 22.70 -29.72 27.93
CA GLU A 19 22.33 -28.47 27.28
C GLU A 19 21.02 -28.64 26.51
N GLN A 20 20.03 -27.83 26.88
CA GLN A 20 18.73 -27.80 26.23
C GLN A 20 18.84 -27.16 24.83
N PRO A 21 17.94 -27.48 23.89
CA PRO A 21 17.85 -26.74 22.64
C PRO A 21 17.33 -25.32 22.88
N LYS A 22 17.74 -24.39 22.01
CA LYS A 22 17.20 -23.03 22.02
C LYS A 22 15.70 -23.08 21.69
N GLN A 23 14.87 -22.60 22.61
CA GLN A 23 13.42 -22.71 22.48
C GLN A 23 12.87 -21.84 21.34
N ARG A 24 13.46 -20.66 21.09
CA ARG A 24 12.94 -19.67 20.12
C ARG A 24 14.01 -19.12 19.19
N GLY A 25 13.57 -18.58 18.05
CA GLY A 25 14.43 -18.00 17.02
C GLY A 25 15.06 -19.03 16.07
N PHE A 26 14.76 -20.33 16.22
CA PHE A 26 15.14 -21.35 15.25
C PHE A 26 14.05 -21.48 14.16
N ARG A 27 14.43 -21.70 12.91
CA ARG A 27 13.49 -21.79 11.78
C ARG A 27 13.37 -23.22 11.29
N PHE A 28 12.14 -23.74 11.23
CA PHE A 28 11.88 -25.02 10.57
C PHE A 28 11.89 -24.82 9.04
N ARG A 29 12.41 -25.80 8.31
CA ARG A 29 12.73 -25.65 6.87
C ARG A 29 11.97 -26.62 6.01
N TYR A 30 11.37 -26.17 4.92
CA TYR A 30 10.79 -27.09 3.95
C TYR A 30 11.87 -27.82 3.14
N GLY A 31 11.54 -29.01 2.62
CA GLY A 31 12.47 -29.77 1.76
C GLY A 31 12.91 -29.03 0.50
N CYS A 32 12.10 -28.09 0.01
CA CYS A 32 12.45 -27.23 -1.12
C CYS A 32 13.45 -26.10 -0.79
N GLU A 33 13.70 -25.80 0.49
CA GLU A 33 14.68 -24.77 0.89
C GLU A 33 16.14 -25.27 0.87
N GLY A 34 16.35 -26.56 0.69
CA GLY A 34 17.67 -27.18 0.69
C GLY A 34 18.21 -27.56 2.09
N PRO A 35 19.34 -28.27 2.16
CA PRO A 35 19.79 -28.99 3.36
C PRO A 35 20.59 -28.16 4.38
N SER A 36 21.08 -26.97 4.03
CA SER A 36 22.13 -26.29 4.81
C SER A 36 21.74 -24.88 5.26
N HIS A 37 21.06 -24.78 6.40
CA HIS A 37 20.72 -23.49 7.03
C HIS A 37 21.17 -23.36 8.51
N GLY A 38 22.16 -24.14 8.92
CA GLY A 38 22.71 -24.13 10.28
C GLY A 38 21.98 -25.09 11.22
N GLY A 39 22.71 -25.64 12.18
CA GLY A 39 22.14 -26.56 13.17
C GLY A 39 21.39 -25.84 14.29
N LEU A 40 20.51 -26.58 14.94
CA LEU A 40 19.72 -26.17 16.10
C LEU A 40 20.69 -25.77 17.23
N PRO A 41 20.73 -24.48 17.63
CA PRO A 41 21.61 -24.03 18.68
C PRO A 41 21.13 -24.52 20.06
N GLY A 42 22.07 -24.58 21.01
CA GLY A 42 21.77 -24.79 22.41
C GLY A 42 21.18 -23.54 23.06
N ALA A 43 20.53 -23.71 24.21
CA ALA A 43 19.88 -22.63 24.95
C ALA A 43 20.87 -21.55 25.41
N SER A 44 22.13 -21.93 25.67
CA SER A 44 23.21 -21.01 26.08
C SER A 44 24.02 -20.49 24.88
N SER A 45 23.57 -20.75 23.65
CA SER A 45 24.34 -20.40 22.45
C SER A 45 24.27 -18.90 22.17
N GLU A 46 25.45 -18.30 22.05
CA GLU A 46 25.62 -16.90 21.67
C GLU A 46 26.27 -16.77 20.30
N LYS A 47 26.39 -15.53 19.78
CA LYS A 47 26.93 -15.25 18.45
C LYS A 47 28.40 -15.67 18.31
N ASN A 48 29.17 -15.52 19.39
CA ASN A 48 30.62 -15.78 19.42
C ASN A 48 30.97 -17.14 20.04
N SER A 49 30.10 -17.72 20.88
CA SER A 49 30.27 -19.03 21.50
C SER A 49 29.06 -19.91 21.17
N LYS A 50 29.14 -20.61 20.03
CA LYS A 50 28.07 -21.51 19.59
C LYS A 50 28.11 -22.80 20.40
N THR A 51 27.00 -23.08 21.06
CA THR A 51 26.76 -24.30 21.82
C THR A 51 25.56 -25.03 21.24
N TYR A 52 25.38 -26.30 21.59
CA TYR A 52 24.45 -27.20 20.90
C TYR A 52 23.78 -28.14 21.88
N PRO A 53 22.57 -28.66 21.57
CA PRO A 53 21.91 -29.63 22.42
C PRO A 53 22.84 -30.79 22.75
N ALA A 54 22.97 -31.10 24.04
CA ALA A 54 23.92 -32.08 24.51
C ALA A 54 23.34 -32.94 25.63
N VAL A 55 23.69 -34.23 25.64
CA VAL A 55 23.21 -35.21 26.61
C VAL A 55 24.36 -36.03 27.18
N LYS A 56 24.24 -36.41 28.44
CA LYS A 56 25.20 -37.20 29.20
C LYS A 56 24.51 -38.40 29.83
N ILE A 57 25.11 -39.57 29.67
CA ILE A 57 24.70 -40.76 30.40
C ILE A 57 25.41 -40.74 31.76
N ARG A 58 24.64 -40.66 32.83
CA ARG A 58 25.15 -40.73 34.21
C ARG A 58 25.20 -42.20 34.65
N ASN A 59 26.12 -42.50 35.57
CA ASN A 59 26.30 -43.84 36.15
C ASN A 59 26.60 -44.94 35.11
N TYR A 60 27.24 -44.58 33.99
CA TYR A 60 27.70 -45.50 32.96
C TYR A 60 28.97 -44.95 32.29
N GLN A 61 29.96 -45.82 32.08
CA GLN A 61 31.13 -45.54 31.25
C GLN A 61 31.33 -46.73 30.32
N GLY A 62 31.17 -46.50 29.01
CA GLY A 62 31.19 -47.54 28.00
C GLY A 62 30.55 -47.07 26.70
N PRO A 63 30.59 -47.90 25.65
CA PRO A 63 29.93 -47.56 24.39
C PRO A 63 28.41 -47.54 24.57
N ALA A 64 27.73 -46.58 23.98
CA ALA A 64 26.27 -46.47 24.01
C ALA A 64 25.76 -45.86 22.70
N ARG A 65 24.51 -46.16 22.33
CA ARG A 65 23.86 -45.55 21.16
C ARG A 65 22.77 -44.62 21.61
N VAL A 66 22.84 -43.36 21.21
CA VAL A 66 21.79 -42.36 21.51
C VAL A 66 21.01 -42.07 20.24
N VAL A 67 19.69 -42.13 20.39
CA VAL A 67 18.70 -41.89 19.34
C VAL A 67 17.91 -40.65 19.71
N VAL A 68 17.82 -39.70 18.76
CA VAL A 68 17.02 -38.47 18.90
C VAL A 68 15.86 -38.51 17.92
N GLN A 69 14.67 -38.25 18.43
CA GLN A 69 13.42 -38.20 17.67
C GLN A 69 12.63 -36.93 17.98
N LEU A 70 11.77 -36.49 17.06
CA LEU A 70 10.85 -35.38 17.30
C LEU A 70 9.54 -35.92 17.85
N VAL A 71 9.06 -35.29 18.93
CA VAL A 71 7.80 -35.61 19.58
C VAL A 71 6.93 -34.36 19.75
N THR A 72 5.64 -34.59 19.96
CA THR A 72 4.64 -33.55 20.23
C THR A 72 4.90 -32.84 21.57
N ALA A 73 4.59 -31.54 21.63
CA ALA A 73 4.88 -30.71 22.81
C ALA A 73 3.71 -30.54 23.78
N LEU A 74 2.47 -30.53 23.27
CA LEU A 74 1.27 -30.15 24.02
C LEU A 74 0.46 -31.35 24.53
N THR A 75 0.83 -32.57 24.15
CA THR A 75 0.12 -33.78 24.58
C THR A 75 0.71 -34.33 25.88
N PRO A 76 -0.12 -34.82 26.82
CA PRO A 76 0.35 -35.36 28.10
C PRO A 76 1.21 -36.61 27.93
N HIS A 77 1.14 -37.29 26.77
CA HIS A 77 2.03 -38.38 26.40
C HIS A 77 2.75 -37.98 25.10
N PRO A 78 4.09 -38.02 25.05
CA PRO A 78 4.85 -37.62 23.87
C PRO A 78 4.59 -38.61 22.72
N GLN A 79 3.94 -38.12 21.67
CA GLN A 79 3.67 -38.87 20.44
C GLN A 79 4.67 -38.44 19.36
N LEU A 80 4.86 -39.26 18.31
CA LEU A 80 5.75 -38.92 17.21
C LEU A 80 5.27 -37.66 16.49
N HIS A 81 6.21 -36.74 16.22
CA HIS A 81 5.94 -35.56 15.41
C HIS A 81 6.09 -35.89 13.92
N ALA A 82 5.27 -35.29 13.05
CA ALA A 82 5.38 -35.50 11.61
C ALA A 82 6.67 -34.91 11.02
N HIS A 83 7.21 -33.86 11.65
CA HIS A 83 8.51 -33.28 11.29
C HIS A 83 9.67 -34.27 11.38
N SER A 84 10.72 -33.98 10.63
CA SER A 84 11.89 -34.86 10.51
C SER A 84 13.17 -34.18 10.92
N LEU A 85 14.02 -34.88 11.68
CA LEU A 85 15.38 -34.42 11.96
C LEU A 85 16.25 -34.67 10.73
N VAL A 86 16.97 -33.63 10.30
CA VAL A 86 17.92 -33.70 9.18
C VAL A 86 19.30 -33.28 9.68
N GLY A 87 20.36 -33.83 9.10
CA GLY A 87 21.72 -33.60 9.59
C GLY A 87 22.68 -34.71 9.16
N LYS A 88 23.97 -34.56 9.52
CA LYS A 88 25.03 -35.52 9.13
C LYS A 88 24.80 -36.94 9.67
N GLN A 89 24.15 -37.07 10.82
CA GLN A 89 23.89 -38.33 11.53
C GLN A 89 22.40 -38.67 11.57
N CYS A 90 21.60 -38.07 10.68
CA CYS A 90 20.16 -38.26 10.63
C CYS A 90 19.79 -39.14 9.44
N ASP A 91 19.07 -40.23 9.70
CA ASP A 91 18.45 -41.06 8.66
C ASP A 91 16.94 -41.15 8.91
N LYS A 92 16.16 -40.99 7.83
CA LYS A 92 14.68 -41.02 7.82
C LYS A 92 14.03 -40.22 8.95
N GLY A 93 14.62 -39.10 9.34
CA GLY A 93 14.10 -38.19 10.35
C GLY A 93 14.45 -38.54 11.81
N ILE A 94 15.35 -39.50 12.04
CA ILE A 94 15.88 -39.89 13.35
C ILE A 94 17.37 -39.61 13.35
N CYS A 95 17.90 -38.99 14.41
CA CYS A 95 19.35 -38.86 14.59
C CYS A 95 19.87 -40.04 15.40
N VAL A 96 20.90 -40.74 14.93
CA VAL A 96 21.53 -41.85 15.66
C VAL A 96 23.01 -41.54 15.81
N THR A 97 23.51 -41.60 17.05
CA THR A 97 24.91 -41.31 17.35
C THR A 97 25.44 -42.31 18.36
N ASP A 98 26.60 -42.89 18.04
CA ASP A 98 27.29 -43.83 18.91
C ASP A 98 28.30 -43.07 19.79
N LEU A 99 28.18 -43.23 21.11
CA LEU A 99 29.09 -42.74 22.12
C LEU A 99 30.31 -43.65 22.19
N GLN A 100 31.50 -43.06 22.07
CA GLN A 100 32.75 -43.78 22.29
C GLN A 100 33.01 -43.97 23.79
N PRO A 101 33.72 -45.03 24.21
CA PRO A 101 33.95 -45.35 25.62
C PRO A 101 34.66 -44.27 26.44
N LYS A 102 35.39 -43.35 25.78
CA LYS A 102 36.13 -42.26 26.43
C LYS A 102 35.29 -41.01 26.67
N ASP A 103 34.19 -40.87 25.95
CA ASP A 103 33.35 -39.69 26.00
C ASP A 103 32.20 -39.90 26.99
N SER A 104 31.92 -38.90 27.82
CA SER A 104 30.76 -38.91 28.72
C SER A 104 29.61 -38.04 28.23
N ASN A 105 29.82 -37.23 27.18
CA ASN A 105 28.86 -36.25 26.68
C ASN A 105 28.76 -36.34 25.16
N ILE A 106 27.54 -36.22 24.63
CA ILE A 106 27.26 -36.18 23.19
C ILE A 106 26.61 -34.85 22.87
N SER A 107 27.20 -34.09 21.95
CA SER A 107 26.64 -32.86 21.41
C SER A 107 26.12 -33.07 19.99
N PHE A 108 25.04 -32.38 19.63
CA PHE A 108 24.40 -32.52 18.31
C PHE A 108 24.43 -31.22 17.47
N PRO A 109 25.58 -30.86 16.86
CA PRO A 109 25.76 -29.53 16.25
C PRO A 109 25.08 -29.30 14.90
N ASN A 110 24.68 -30.36 14.19
CA ASN A 110 24.16 -30.27 12.82
C ASN A 110 22.70 -30.76 12.71
N LEU A 111 21.90 -30.57 13.76
CA LEU A 111 20.49 -30.93 13.75
C LEU A 111 19.65 -29.84 13.08
N GLY A 112 18.95 -30.17 12.01
CA GLY A 112 17.90 -29.36 11.41
C GLY A 112 16.53 -29.99 11.63
N ILE A 113 15.47 -29.16 11.56
CA ILE A 113 14.08 -29.63 11.60
C ILE A 113 13.45 -29.37 10.23
N LEU A 114 13.11 -30.46 9.55
CA LEU A 114 12.41 -30.47 8.28
C LEU A 114 10.91 -30.31 8.52
N HIS A 115 10.36 -29.19 8.06
CA HIS A 115 8.95 -28.87 8.08
C HIS A 115 8.21 -29.68 7.02
N VAL A 116 7.13 -30.34 7.43
CA VAL A 116 6.25 -31.14 6.58
C VAL A 116 5.05 -30.29 6.18
N THR A 117 4.60 -30.40 4.93
CA THR A 117 3.43 -29.64 4.48
C THR A 117 2.16 -30.19 5.14
N LYS A 118 1.18 -29.33 5.42
CA LYS A 118 -0.08 -29.74 6.06
C LYS A 118 -0.80 -30.90 5.34
N LYS A 119 -0.67 -30.96 4.01
CA LYS A 119 -1.22 -32.03 3.17
C LYS A 119 -0.55 -33.39 3.39
N ASN A 120 0.73 -33.40 3.75
CA ASN A 120 1.54 -34.62 3.87
C ASN A 120 1.66 -35.14 5.31
N VAL A 121 1.17 -34.40 6.32
CA VAL A 121 1.30 -34.75 7.75
C VAL A 121 0.85 -36.18 8.04
N ALA A 122 -0.36 -36.57 7.59
CA ALA A 122 -0.90 -37.90 7.87
C ALA A 122 -0.05 -39.02 7.25
N LYS A 123 0.36 -38.85 5.98
CA LYS A 123 1.20 -39.82 5.27
C LYS A 123 2.57 -39.97 5.92
N THR A 124 3.23 -38.86 6.21
CA THR A 124 4.56 -38.87 6.84
C THR A 124 4.48 -39.46 8.25
N LEU A 125 3.44 -39.16 9.03
CA LEU A 125 3.26 -39.73 10.36
C LEU A 125 3.05 -41.25 10.30
N GLU A 126 2.26 -41.75 9.34
CA GLU A 126 2.05 -43.19 9.14
C GLU A 126 3.37 -43.92 8.84
N GLU A 127 4.17 -43.41 7.90
CA GLU A 127 5.48 -43.98 7.56
C GLU A 127 6.40 -44.07 8.79
N ARG A 128 6.38 -43.03 9.63
CA ARG A 128 7.20 -42.92 10.84
C ARG A 128 6.73 -43.87 11.94
N MET A 129 5.42 -44.02 12.13
CA MET A 129 4.85 -44.99 13.07
C MET A 129 5.14 -46.43 12.65
N VAL A 130 5.09 -46.73 11.34
CA VAL A 130 5.45 -48.06 10.82
C VAL A 130 6.93 -48.36 11.04
N GLU A 131 7.82 -47.38 10.85
CA GLU A 131 9.24 -47.55 11.11
C GLU A 131 9.55 -47.70 12.61
N ALA A 132 8.89 -46.91 13.46
CA ALA A 132 8.98 -47.07 14.91
C ALA A 132 8.51 -48.46 15.37
N PHE A 133 7.42 -48.98 14.78
CA PHE A 133 6.96 -50.35 15.03
C PHE A 133 8.00 -51.41 14.63
N ARG A 134 8.65 -51.26 13.46
CA ARG A 134 9.74 -52.17 13.04
C ARG A 134 10.94 -52.15 13.99
N LEU A 135 11.23 -51.00 14.60
CA LEU A 135 12.32 -50.81 15.55
C LEU A 135 11.96 -51.25 16.99
N GLY A 136 10.78 -51.83 17.21
CA GLY A 136 10.35 -52.36 18.51
C GLY A 136 9.77 -51.30 19.46
N TYR A 137 9.40 -50.12 18.97
CA TYR A 137 8.62 -49.16 19.75
C TYR A 137 7.15 -49.60 19.77
N SER A 138 6.56 -49.72 20.96
CA SER A 138 5.21 -50.27 21.20
C SER A 138 4.13 -49.44 20.50
N TYR A 139 3.66 -49.91 19.33
CA TYR A 139 2.44 -49.46 18.68
C TYR A 139 1.51 -50.67 18.44
N PRO A 140 0.19 -50.52 18.63
CA PRO A 140 -0.77 -51.57 18.28
C PRO A 140 -0.73 -51.84 16.77
N GLN A 141 -1.06 -53.08 16.39
CA GLN A 141 -1.03 -53.69 15.04
C GLN A 141 -1.08 -52.72 13.84
N ARG A 142 -0.39 -53.08 12.75
CA ARG A 142 -0.30 -52.32 11.49
C ARG A 142 -1.63 -51.78 10.94
N SER A 143 -2.74 -52.49 11.17
CA SER A 143 -4.11 -52.07 10.78
C SER A 143 -4.62 -50.83 11.52
N VAL A 144 -4.12 -50.55 12.72
CA VAL A 144 -4.53 -49.43 13.58
C VAL A 144 -3.65 -48.19 13.34
N ILE A 145 -2.44 -48.38 12.79
CA ILE A 145 -1.46 -47.29 12.59
C ILE A 145 -2.00 -46.20 11.67
N SER A 146 -2.61 -46.56 10.53
CA SER A 146 -3.14 -45.56 9.58
C SER A 146 -4.26 -44.72 10.20
N SER A 147 -5.18 -45.35 10.95
CA SER A 147 -6.25 -44.66 11.67
C SER A 147 -5.71 -43.76 12.79
N ALA A 148 -4.75 -44.25 13.58
CA ALA A 148 -4.10 -43.48 14.63
C ALA A 148 -3.33 -42.28 14.07
N ALA A 149 -2.62 -42.45 12.96
CA ALA A 149 -1.91 -41.38 12.27
C ALA A 149 -2.86 -40.30 11.76
N ALA A 150 -4.01 -40.69 11.18
CA ALA A 150 -5.01 -39.74 10.70
C ALA A 150 -5.66 -38.93 11.83
N LEU A 151 -5.87 -39.53 13.01
CA LEU A 151 -6.38 -38.83 14.19
C LEU A 151 -5.34 -37.87 14.76
N GLN A 152 -4.11 -38.36 14.99
CA GLN A 152 -3.02 -37.53 15.51
C GLN A 152 -2.66 -36.37 14.57
N ALA A 153 -2.75 -36.57 13.25
CA ALA A 153 -2.50 -35.52 12.26
C ALA A 153 -3.50 -34.35 12.34
N LYS A 154 -4.71 -34.54 12.87
CA LYS A 154 -5.71 -33.47 13.03
C LYS A 154 -5.39 -32.54 14.20
N GLU A 155 -4.84 -33.09 15.28
CA GLU A 155 -4.54 -32.36 16.52
C GLU A 155 -3.09 -31.85 16.57
N MET A 156 -2.26 -32.23 15.60
CA MET A 156 -0.83 -31.91 15.58
C MET A 156 -0.55 -30.44 15.32
N ASP A 157 0.17 -29.81 16.24
CA ASP A 157 0.68 -28.45 16.08
C ASP A 157 2.01 -28.46 15.31
N LEU A 158 2.02 -27.90 14.10
CA LEU A 158 3.22 -27.79 13.27
C LEU A 158 4.13 -26.63 13.68
N SER A 159 3.72 -25.77 14.61
CA SER A 159 4.53 -24.64 15.08
C SER A 159 5.51 -25.00 16.19
N VAL A 160 5.36 -26.16 16.82
CA VAL A 160 6.14 -26.55 18.00
C VAL A 160 6.52 -28.04 17.97
N ALA A 161 7.75 -28.37 18.38
CA ALA A 161 8.20 -29.75 18.54
C ALA A 161 9.15 -29.89 19.74
N ARG A 162 9.30 -31.10 20.26
CA ARG A 162 10.29 -31.43 21.30
C ARG A 162 11.27 -32.50 20.81
N LEU A 163 12.49 -32.50 21.33
CA LEU A 163 13.44 -33.58 21.12
C LEU A 163 13.26 -34.63 22.21
N MET A 164 13.14 -35.89 21.81
CA MET A 164 13.18 -37.03 22.72
C MET A 164 14.51 -37.76 22.52
N PHE A 165 15.29 -37.85 23.58
CA PHE A 165 16.55 -38.59 23.61
C PHE A 165 16.33 -39.95 24.25
N THR A 166 16.74 -41.01 23.56
CA THR A 166 16.71 -42.39 24.07
C THR A 166 18.09 -42.99 23.94
N ALA A 167 18.64 -43.51 25.04
CA ALA A 167 19.93 -44.19 25.03
C ALA A 167 19.77 -45.71 25.08
N PHE A 168 20.63 -46.41 24.35
CA PHE A 168 20.70 -47.86 24.29
C PHE A 168 22.11 -48.31 24.67
N LEU A 169 22.19 -49.16 25.69
CA LEU A 169 23.42 -49.77 26.15
C LEU A 169 23.64 -51.13 25.43
N PRO A 170 24.90 -51.52 25.19
CA PRO A 170 25.25 -52.80 24.60
C PRO A 170 24.85 -53.96 25.52
N ASN A 171 24.35 -55.02 24.92
CA ASN A 171 24.17 -56.32 25.56
C ASN A 171 25.44 -57.19 25.38
N SER A 172 25.41 -58.39 25.97
CA SER A 172 26.45 -59.41 25.87
C SER A 172 26.88 -59.75 24.43
N ASP A 173 25.96 -59.58 23.46
CA ASP A 173 26.20 -59.87 22.04
C ASP A 173 26.78 -58.66 21.26
N GLY A 174 27.14 -57.57 21.95
CA GLY A 174 27.63 -56.32 21.35
C GLY A 174 26.54 -55.46 20.67
N GLY A 175 25.32 -55.97 20.55
CA GLY A 175 24.16 -55.22 20.06
C GLY A 175 23.60 -54.24 21.09
N PHE A 176 23.18 -53.05 20.65
CA PHE A 176 22.56 -52.04 21.52
C PHE A 176 21.06 -52.31 21.71
N SER A 177 20.69 -52.97 22.80
CA SER A 177 19.29 -53.35 23.06
C SER A 177 18.77 -53.00 24.46
N ARG A 178 19.66 -52.75 25.44
CA ARG A 178 19.23 -52.28 26.77
C ARG A 178 18.86 -50.79 26.73
N ARG A 179 17.57 -50.51 26.62
CA ARG A 179 17.00 -49.15 26.56
C ARG A 179 16.96 -48.46 27.93
N LEU A 180 17.42 -47.22 28.00
CA LEU A 180 17.24 -46.33 29.15
C LEU A 180 15.92 -45.52 29.03
N GLU A 181 15.47 -44.97 30.16
CA GLU A 181 14.29 -44.11 30.19
C GLU A 181 14.50 -42.88 29.26
N PRO A 182 13.55 -42.60 28.35
CA PRO A 182 13.67 -41.49 27.42
C PRO A 182 13.53 -40.15 28.15
N VAL A 183 14.34 -39.17 27.76
CA VAL A 183 14.28 -37.80 28.28
C VAL A 183 13.83 -36.86 27.18
N VAL A 184 12.86 -36.02 27.49
CA VAL A 184 12.28 -35.05 26.55
C VAL A 184 12.83 -33.66 26.85
N SER A 185 13.19 -32.92 25.80
CA SER A 185 13.67 -31.55 25.89
C SER A 185 12.55 -30.54 26.12
N GLU A 186 12.96 -29.31 26.39
CA GLU A 186 12.07 -28.15 26.27
C GLU A 186 11.49 -28.00 24.85
N PRO A 187 10.29 -27.39 24.69
CA PRO A 187 9.68 -27.16 23.39
C PRO A 187 10.50 -26.18 22.55
N ILE A 188 10.60 -26.52 21.26
CA ILE A 188 11.23 -25.71 20.22
C ILE A 188 10.11 -25.16 19.35
N TYR A 189 10.07 -23.85 19.25
CA TYR A 189 9.07 -23.13 18.48
C TYR A 189 9.65 -22.68 17.14
N ASP A 190 8.86 -22.80 16.08
CA ASP A 190 9.23 -22.29 14.76
C ASP A 190 9.15 -20.76 14.74
N SER A 191 10.29 -20.12 14.49
CA SER A 191 10.37 -18.66 14.32
C SER A 191 9.55 -18.11 13.15
N LYS A 192 9.14 -18.96 12.19
CA LYS A 192 8.23 -18.56 11.11
C LYS A 192 6.75 -18.68 11.49
N ALA A 193 6.43 -19.34 12.60
CA ALA A 193 5.05 -19.41 13.08
C ALA A 193 4.61 -18.04 13.65
N PRO A 194 3.40 -17.55 13.31
CA PRO A 194 2.93 -16.23 13.75
C PRO A 194 2.80 -16.07 15.27
N ASN A 195 2.52 -17.17 15.97
CA ASN A 195 2.34 -17.25 17.42
C ASN A 195 3.65 -17.49 18.19
N ALA A 196 4.76 -17.73 17.48
CA ALA A 196 6.05 -18.00 18.10
C ALA A 196 7.23 -17.29 17.42
N SER A 197 6.91 -16.26 16.64
CA SER A 197 7.90 -15.32 16.12
C SER A 197 8.62 -14.64 17.29
N ASN A 198 9.91 -14.36 17.11
CA ASN A 198 10.63 -13.57 18.08
C ASN A 198 10.12 -12.11 18.01
N LEU A 199 9.80 -11.52 19.16
CA LEU A 199 9.35 -10.14 19.23
C LEU A 199 10.56 -9.21 19.15
N LYS A 200 10.50 -8.20 18.27
CA LYS A 200 11.57 -7.22 18.13
C LYS A 200 11.03 -5.85 17.77
N ILE A 201 11.44 -4.84 18.53
CA ILE A 201 11.25 -3.44 18.16
C ILE A 201 12.36 -3.06 17.18
N VAL A 202 11.98 -2.80 15.92
CA VAL A 202 12.93 -2.40 14.89
C VAL A 202 13.26 -0.92 15.06
N ARG A 203 12.23 -0.05 15.09
CA ARG A 203 12.39 1.40 15.17
C ARG A 203 11.19 2.04 15.85
N MET A 204 11.42 3.19 16.47
CA MET A 204 10.37 4.06 17.00
C MET A 204 10.59 5.47 16.44
N ASP A 205 9.53 6.20 16.17
CA ASP A 205 9.59 7.60 15.72
C ASP A 205 9.97 8.54 16.87
N ARG A 206 9.45 8.29 18.07
CA ARG A 206 9.71 9.02 19.31
C ARG A 206 10.27 8.09 20.37
N THR A 207 11.39 8.49 20.96
CA THR A 207 12.03 7.81 22.10
C THR A 207 11.97 8.66 23.37
N ALA A 208 11.16 9.72 23.37
CA ALA A 208 10.91 10.56 24.52
C ALA A 208 9.51 11.18 24.41
N GLY A 209 8.91 11.52 25.55
CA GLY A 209 7.58 12.13 25.63
C GLY A 209 7.24 12.72 27.00
N CYS A 210 6.12 13.41 27.09
CA CYS A 210 5.70 14.09 28.32
C CYS A 210 5.20 13.11 29.39
N VAL A 211 5.48 13.40 30.67
CA VAL A 211 4.98 12.63 31.83
C VAL A 211 3.45 12.52 31.90
N SER A 212 2.73 13.46 31.28
CA SER A 212 1.27 13.42 31.17
C SER A 212 0.76 12.29 30.26
N GLY A 213 1.63 11.66 29.47
CA GLY A 213 1.27 10.65 28.47
C GLY A 213 0.30 11.18 27.40
N GLY A 214 -0.27 10.25 26.64
CA GLY A 214 -1.28 10.53 25.61
C GLY A 214 -0.70 10.93 24.24
N GLU A 215 0.63 10.97 24.11
CA GLU A 215 1.30 11.26 22.85
C GLU A 215 1.29 10.01 21.96
N GLU A 216 0.99 10.19 20.68
CA GLU A 216 1.01 9.13 19.68
C GLU A 216 2.43 8.81 19.25
N VAL A 217 2.74 7.51 19.21
CA VAL A 217 4.05 6.95 18.87
C VAL A 217 3.85 5.88 17.80
N TYR A 218 4.69 5.93 16.77
CA TYR A 218 4.75 4.97 15.69
C TYR A 218 5.91 4.00 15.95
N LEU A 219 5.57 2.74 16.20
CA LEU A 219 6.52 1.68 16.48
C LEU A 219 6.54 0.68 15.33
N LEU A 220 7.70 0.52 14.70
CA LEU A 220 7.98 -0.51 13.72
C LEU A 220 8.55 -1.74 14.41
N CYS A 221 7.98 -2.91 14.11
CA CYS A 221 8.33 -4.18 14.73
C CYS A 221 8.38 -5.31 13.71
N ASP A 222 8.98 -6.44 14.13
CA ASP A 222 8.82 -7.70 13.42
C ASP A 222 7.37 -8.20 13.52
N LYS A 223 7.04 -9.27 12.79
CA LYS A 223 5.66 -9.77 12.64
C LYS A 223 4.98 -10.05 13.98
N VAL A 224 3.90 -9.33 14.27
CA VAL A 224 3.04 -9.48 15.46
C VAL A 224 1.58 -9.82 15.11
N GLN A 225 0.83 -10.36 16.07
CA GLN A 225 -0.61 -10.58 15.94
C GLN A 225 -1.36 -9.45 16.66
N LYS A 226 -2.34 -8.84 15.98
CA LYS A 226 -3.05 -7.66 16.49
C LYS A 226 -3.81 -7.90 17.80
N ASP A 227 -4.34 -9.10 18.00
CA ASP A 227 -5.16 -9.45 19.17
C ASP A 227 -4.29 -9.92 20.36
N ASP A 228 -3.03 -10.29 20.10
CA ASP A 228 -2.13 -10.94 21.05
C ASP A 228 -0.85 -10.11 21.30
N ILE A 229 -0.92 -8.78 21.17
CA ILE A 229 0.23 -7.90 21.38
C ILE A 229 -0.11 -6.75 22.33
N GLN A 230 0.88 -6.33 23.12
CA GLN A 230 0.84 -5.16 23.98
C GLN A 230 2.22 -4.51 24.04
N VAL A 231 2.24 -3.19 24.22
CA VAL A 231 3.47 -2.40 24.41
C VAL A 231 3.60 -2.12 25.89
N ARG A 232 4.65 -2.64 26.53
CA ARG A 232 4.89 -2.47 27.98
C ARG A 232 6.00 -1.46 28.21
N PHE A 233 5.70 -0.44 29.00
CA PHE A 233 6.66 0.49 29.58
C PHE A 233 6.97 0.05 31.01
N PHE A 234 8.23 0.05 31.39
CA PHE A 234 8.62 -0.32 32.74
C PHE A 234 9.93 0.36 33.17
N GLU A 235 10.09 0.52 34.48
CA GLU A 235 11.31 1.00 35.12
C GLU A 235 11.81 -0.11 36.06
N GLU A 236 13.10 -0.41 36.02
CA GLU A 236 13.75 -1.39 36.89
C GLU A 236 14.84 -0.71 37.72
N ASP A 237 14.78 -0.91 39.03
CA ASP A 237 15.82 -0.54 39.99
C ASP A 237 16.52 -1.82 40.52
N ASN A 238 17.54 -1.65 41.38
CA ASN A 238 18.31 -2.77 41.96
C ASN A 238 17.48 -3.79 42.77
N SER A 239 16.22 -3.50 43.09
CA SER A 239 15.28 -4.39 43.79
C SER A 239 14.20 -5.00 42.88
N GLY A 240 14.23 -4.73 41.57
CA GLY A 240 13.25 -5.22 40.58
C GLY A 240 12.47 -4.11 39.88
N VAL A 241 11.38 -4.49 39.19
CA VAL A 241 10.51 -3.57 38.45
C VAL A 241 9.77 -2.65 39.42
N THR A 242 10.01 -1.34 39.36
CA THR A 242 9.42 -0.34 40.26
C THR A 242 8.21 0.36 39.67
N TRP A 243 8.03 0.30 38.35
CA TRP A 243 6.85 0.81 37.67
C TRP A 243 6.60 0.03 36.38
N GLU A 244 5.32 -0.23 36.08
CA GLU A 244 4.91 -0.75 34.78
C GLU A 244 3.61 -0.08 34.32
N ALA A 245 3.52 0.16 33.01
CA ALA A 245 2.32 0.65 32.35
C ALA A 245 2.24 0.12 30.92
N LEU A 246 1.03 0.08 30.37
CA LEU A 246 0.79 -0.37 29.00
C LEU A 246 0.51 0.83 28.09
N GLY A 247 1.07 0.81 26.88
CA GLY A 247 0.68 1.73 25.82
C GLY A 247 -0.78 1.49 25.42
N ASP A 248 -1.51 2.57 25.18
CA ASP A 248 -2.93 2.54 24.84
C ASP A 248 -3.11 2.46 23.32
N PHE A 249 -3.73 1.38 22.84
CA PHE A 249 -4.06 1.17 21.43
C PHE A 249 -5.09 0.05 21.26
N SER A 250 -5.80 0.09 20.13
CA SER A 250 -6.76 -0.91 19.68
C SER A 250 -6.11 -1.88 18.68
N PRO A 251 -6.62 -3.12 18.52
CA PRO A 251 -6.16 -4.03 17.46
C PRO A 251 -6.24 -3.45 16.04
N THR A 252 -7.06 -2.41 15.82
CA THR A 252 -7.13 -1.65 14.56
C THR A 252 -5.87 -0.83 14.27
N ASP A 253 -5.15 -0.44 15.30
CA ASP A 253 -3.96 0.43 15.20
C ASP A 253 -2.68 -0.38 14.90
N VAL A 254 -2.81 -1.71 14.85
CA VAL A 254 -1.76 -2.63 14.40
C VAL A 254 -1.80 -2.73 12.88
N HIS A 255 -0.97 -1.92 12.23
CA HIS A 255 -0.90 -1.84 10.77
C HIS A 255 -0.14 -3.05 10.19
N ARG A 256 -0.87 -3.89 9.45
CA ARG A 256 -0.35 -5.02 8.65
C ARG A 256 0.64 -5.93 9.40
N GLN A 257 0.48 -6.10 10.71
CA GLN A 257 1.36 -6.94 11.58
C GLN A 257 2.80 -6.44 11.76
N PHE A 258 3.19 -5.28 11.24
CA PHE A 258 4.58 -4.80 11.27
C PHE A 258 4.74 -3.40 11.89
N ALA A 259 3.65 -2.70 12.14
CA ALA A 259 3.68 -1.43 12.84
C ALA A 259 2.53 -1.35 13.84
N ILE A 260 2.76 -0.63 14.93
CA ILE A 260 1.79 -0.36 15.98
C ILE A 260 1.81 1.15 16.20
N VAL A 261 0.64 1.77 16.07
CA VAL A 261 0.42 3.14 16.52
C VAL A 261 -0.23 3.05 17.90
N PHE A 262 0.38 3.69 18.89
CA PHE A 262 -0.15 3.67 20.26
C PHE A 262 0.08 4.99 20.97
N LYS A 263 -0.66 5.22 22.04
CA LYS A 263 -0.50 6.39 22.92
C LYS A 263 0.31 6.04 24.15
N THR A 264 1.27 6.90 24.49
CA THR A 264 2.14 6.71 25.66
C THR A 264 1.34 6.72 26.96
N PRO A 265 1.64 5.81 27.91
CA PRO A 265 1.00 5.85 29.21
C PRO A 265 1.45 7.06 30.03
N LYS A 266 0.65 7.42 31.04
CA LYS A 266 1.03 8.40 32.07
C LYS A 266 2.15 7.84 32.93
N TYR A 267 3.20 8.63 33.17
CA TYR A 267 4.23 8.25 34.13
C TYR A 267 3.69 8.33 35.57
N ARG A 268 4.25 7.54 36.51
CA ARG A 268 3.77 7.49 37.90
C ARG A 268 3.77 8.87 38.58
N ASP A 269 4.81 9.66 38.32
CA ASP A 269 5.03 10.96 38.94
C ASP A 269 4.84 12.07 37.89
N GLN A 270 3.69 12.75 37.94
CA GLN A 270 3.39 13.85 37.00
C GLN A 270 4.17 15.13 37.29
N ASN A 271 4.69 15.30 38.51
CA ASN A 271 5.48 16.46 38.94
C ASN A 271 6.98 16.20 38.84
N LEU A 272 7.41 15.58 37.74
CA LEU A 272 8.81 15.30 37.49
C LEU A 272 9.60 16.62 37.36
N GLN A 273 10.82 16.68 37.91
CA GLN A 273 11.70 17.87 37.80
C GLN A 273 12.88 17.63 36.84
N LYS A 274 13.26 16.36 36.64
CA LYS A 274 14.35 15.96 35.76
C LYS A 274 13.85 14.86 34.82
N PRO A 275 14.35 14.76 33.59
CA PRO A 275 13.98 13.67 32.70
C PRO A 275 14.35 12.31 33.30
N THR A 276 13.45 11.33 33.18
CA THR A 276 13.65 9.97 33.69
C THR A 276 13.58 8.99 32.53
N SER A 277 14.57 8.10 32.44
CA SER A 277 14.63 7.06 31.43
C SER A 277 13.96 5.79 31.93
N VAL A 278 12.99 5.30 31.15
CA VAL A 278 12.31 4.02 31.32
C VAL A 278 12.62 3.11 30.14
N PHE A 279 12.16 1.86 30.18
CA PHE A 279 12.27 0.92 29.08
C PHE A 279 10.90 0.65 28.46
N VAL A 280 10.90 0.43 27.14
CA VAL A 280 9.75 -0.02 26.37
C VAL A 280 10.07 -1.34 25.70
N GLN A 281 9.15 -2.29 25.77
CA GLN A 281 9.28 -3.58 25.11
C GLN A 281 7.92 -4.05 24.58
N LEU A 282 7.96 -4.87 23.54
CA LEU A 282 6.78 -5.61 23.10
C LEU A 282 6.59 -6.81 24.02
N LYS A 283 5.33 -7.11 24.35
CA LYS A 283 4.97 -8.29 25.12
C LYS A 283 3.78 -8.97 24.47
N ARG A 284 3.86 -10.29 24.25
CA ARG A 284 2.72 -11.10 23.77
C ARG A 284 1.79 -11.44 24.94
N LYS A 285 0.47 -11.44 24.74
CA LYS A 285 -0.50 -11.65 25.85
C LYS A 285 -0.65 -13.13 26.20
N SER A 286 -0.52 -14.03 25.22
CA SER A 286 -0.73 -15.47 25.36
C SER A 286 0.36 -16.19 26.17
N ASP A 287 1.63 -15.94 25.85
CA ASP A 287 2.79 -16.63 26.45
C ASP A 287 3.68 -15.72 27.31
N ASN A 288 3.31 -14.44 27.46
CA ASN A 288 4.10 -13.41 28.14
C ASN A 288 5.53 -13.24 27.60
N GLU A 289 5.80 -13.68 26.35
CA GLU A 289 7.10 -13.44 25.71
C GLU A 289 7.35 -11.95 25.51
N THR A 290 8.60 -11.52 25.63
CA THR A 290 8.99 -10.10 25.55
C THR A 290 10.11 -9.89 24.54
N SER A 291 10.12 -8.72 23.90
CA SER A 291 11.24 -8.30 23.06
C SER A 291 12.40 -7.75 23.90
N GLU A 292 13.57 -7.58 23.26
CA GLU A 292 14.63 -6.75 23.85
C GLU A 292 14.10 -5.34 24.18
N PRO A 293 14.40 -4.81 25.38
CA PRO A 293 13.93 -3.51 25.81
C PRO A 293 14.65 -2.38 25.08
N LYS A 294 13.92 -1.31 24.75
CA LYS A 294 14.48 -0.06 24.23
C LYS A 294 14.30 1.07 25.24
N PRO A 295 15.26 1.99 25.37
CA PRO A 295 15.12 3.13 26.28
C PRO A 295 14.10 4.13 25.73
N PHE A 296 13.29 4.70 26.63
CA PHE A 296 12.35 5.79 26.38
C PHE A 296 12.47 6.82 27.51
N THR A 297 12.49 8.12 27.21
CA THR A 297 12.71 9.16 28.23
C THR A 297 11.46 10.01 28.47
N TYR A 298 10.96 10.02 29.70
CA TYR A 298 9.89 10.93 30.10
C TYR A 298 10.47 12.29 30.50
N HIS A 299 9.91 13.37 29.95
CA HIS A 299 10.27 14.74 30.31
C HIS A 299 9.16 15.42 31.12
N PRO A 300 9.53 16.36 32.01
CA PRO A 300 8.57 17.10 32.82
C PRO A 300 7.59 17.88 31.94
N GLN A 301 6.36 18.05 32.44
CA GLN A 301 5.34 18.81 31.74
C GLN A 301 5.67 20.31 31.86
N ILE A 302 6.10 20.94 30.77
CA ILE A 302 6.28 22.39 30.71
C ILE A 302 4.89 23.01 30.54
N ILE A 303 4.20 23.24 31.67
CA ILE A 303 2.97 24.04 31.67
C ILE A 303 3.40 25.51 31.59
N ASP A 304 3.33 26.09 30.40
CA ASP A 304 3.61 27.50 30.19
C ASP A 304 2.49 28.38 30.79
N LYS A 305 2.53 28.54 32.11
CA LYS A 305 1.57 29.37 32.85
C LYS A 305 1.65 30.84 32.44
N GLU A 306 2.78 31.30 31.93
CA GLU A 306 3.01 32.68 31.46
C GLU A 306 2.29 32.96 30.14
N GLU A 307 2.34 32.07 29.14
CA GLU A 307 1.64 32.26 27.86
C GLU A 307 0.10 32.23 28.04
N VAL A 308 -0.40 31.40 28.95
CA VAL A 308 -1.83 31.34 29.30
C VAL A 308 -2.29 32.61 30.05
N GLN A 309 -1.46 33.16 30.94
CA GLN A 309 -1.73 34.42 31.62
C GLN A 309 -1.63 35.61 30.66
N ARG A 310 -0.67 35.61 29.74
CA ARG A 310 -0.51 36.62 28.68
C ARG A 310 -1.71 36.66 27.74
N LYS A 311 -2.30 35.50 27.40
CA LYS A 311 -3.55 35.41 26.63
C LYS A 311 -4.79 35.88 27.43
N ARG A 312 -4.82 35.65 28.75
CA ARG A 312 -5.88 36.18 29.63
C ARG A 312 -5.76 37.68 29.94
N GLN A 313 -4.57 38.26 29.83
CA GLN A 313 -4.31 39.69 30.10
C GLN A 313 -4.49 40.62 28.89
N LYS A 314 -4.78 40.11 27.69
CA LYS A 314 -5.18 40.96 26.56
C LYS A 314 -6.60 41.50 26.77
N THR A 315 -6.71 42.58 27.55
CA THR A 315 -7.88 43.47 27.51
C THR A 315 -7.96 44.14 26.13
N LEU A 316 -9.17 44.21 25.57
CA LEU A 316 -9.45 44.86 24.28
C LEU A 316 -8.93 46.31 24.24
N PRO A 317 -8.49 46.83 23.08
CA PRO A 317 -8.06 48.22 22.97
C PRO A 317 -9.23 49.17 23.19
N ASN A 318 -8.99 50.19 24.01
CA ASN A 318 -9.91 51.26 24.36
C ASN A 318 -10.30 52.05 23.10
N PHE A 319 -11.55 51.93 22.64
CA PHE A 319 -12.10 52.86 21.65
C PHE A 319 -12.43 54.16 22.40
N GLN A 320 -11.72 55.25 22.08
CA GLN A 320 -12.03 56.57 22.61
C GLN A 320 -13.37 57.02 22.02
N ASP A 321 -14.38 57.14 22.89
CA ASP A 321 -15.67 57.73 22.56
C ASP A 321 -15.48 59.19 22.12
N PHE A 322 -15.81 59.48 20.86
CA PHE A 322 -16.01 60.83 20.37
C PHE A 322 -17.32 61.34 20.98
N SER A 323 -17.23 62.15 22.03
CA SER A 323 -18.35 62.80 22.69
C SER A 323 -18.98 63.87 21.78
N GLY A 324 -19.93 63.46 20.94
CA GLY A 324 -20.92 64.30 20.28
C GLY A 324 -22.23 64.32 21.08
N HIS A 325 -22.78 65.50 21.28
CA HIS A 325 -23.98 65.76 22.08
C HIS A 325 -25.24 65.06 21.55
N GLY A 326 -26.11 64.62 22.48
CA GLY A 326 -27.57 64.63 22.26
C GLY A 326 -28.35 63.35 22.59
N GLY A 327 -28.93 63.31 23.79
CA GLY A 327 -30.34 62.91 24.00
C GLY A 327 -30.75 61.43 23.95
N GLY A 328 -31.14 60.90 25.13
CA GLY A 328 -32.39 60.13 25.26
C GLY A 328 -32.27 58.64 25.63
N GLY A 329 -32.79 58.28 26.82
CA GLY A 329 -33.67 57.11 26.96
C GLY A 329 -33.14 55.81 27.59
N SER A 330 -33.25 55.72 28.92
CA SER A 330 -33.88 54.63 29.71
C SER A 330 -33.64 53.12 29.47
N LEU A 331 -33.31 52.46 30.60
CA LEU A 331 -33.82 51.16 31.13
C LEU A 331 -33.54 49.88 30.29
N TYR A 332 -32.88 48.82 30.77
CA TYR A 332 -33.23 47.93 31.89
C TYR A 332 -32.03 47.09 32.36
N ARG A 333 -32.12 46.59 33.59
CA ARG A 333 -31.08 45.95 34.44
C ARG A 333 -31.53 44.54 34.88
N GLY A 334 -30.57 43.62 35.03
CA GLY A 334 -30.64 42.37 35.85
C GLY A 334 -30.88 41.10 35.02
N GLY A 335 -30.04 40.05 35.02
CA GLY A 335 -29.53 39.22 36.14
C GLY A 335 -30.49 38.01 36.31
N GLY A 336 -30.14 36.72 36.39
CA GLY A 336 -28.93 35.95 36.67
C GLY A 336 -29.35 34.72 37.53
N GLY A 337 -28.89 33.50 37.18
CA GLY A 337 -29.01 32.24 37.97
C GLY A 337 -30.28 31.41 37.70
N GLY A 338 -30.33 30.07 37.76
CA GLY A 338 -29.37 29.03 38.12
C GLY A 338 -30.15 27.77 38.60
N GLY A 339 -29.80 26.58 38.07
CA GLY A 339 -29.84 25.26 38.74
C GLY A 339 -31.17 24.53 39.05
N GLY A 340 -31.23 23.23 38.67
CA GLY A 340 -31.89 22.17 39.45
C GLY A 340 -33.02 21.38 38.76
N GLY A 341 -32.78 20.11 38.40
CA GLY A 341 -33.84 19.08 38.29
C GLY A 341 -34.06 18.37 39.65
N PRO A 342 -34.71 17.18 39.76
CA PRO A 342 -35.44 16.36 38.77
C PRO A 342 -36.81 15.82 39.29
N ALA A 343 -37.46 14.92 38.50
CA ALA A 343 -38.13 13.66 38.92
C ALA A 343 -39.57 13.39 38.42
N ALA A 344 -39.69 12.17 37.84
CA ALA A 344 -40.73 11.15 37.99
C ALA A 344 -42.17 11.32 37.42
N GLY A 345 -42.53 10.36 36.55
CA GLY A 345 -43.59 9.39 36.87
C GLY A 345 -44.86 9.42 36.00
N GLY A 346 -45.19 8.26 35.40
CA GLY A 346 -46.58 7.91 35.06
C GLY A 346 -46.78 7.21 33.71
N GLY A 347 -46.81 5.87 33.72
CA GLY A 347 -47.59 5.07 32.73
C GLY A 347 -49.08 5.07 33.08
N PRO A 348 -49.99 4.66 32.16
CA PRO A 348 -50.35 3.24 31.96
C PRO A 348 -50.52 2.93 30.44
N GLY A 349 -50.81 1.74 29.90
CA GLY A 349 -51.22 0.42 30.39
C GLY A 349 -52.10 -0.25 29.31
N SER A 350 -51.56 -1.30 28.70
CA SER A 350 -52.19 -2.53 28.13
C SER A 350 -53.45 -2.54 27.23
N ALA A 351 -53.32 -3.28 26.10
CA ALA A 351 -54.25 -4.16 25.36
C ALA A 351 -54.25 -3.82 23.85
N GLY A 352 -54.14 -4.71 22.87
CA GLY A 352 -54.09 -6.16 22.77
C GLY A 352 -54.54 -6.53 21.34
N GLY A 353 -53.80 -7.40 20.64
CA GLY A 353 -54.31 -8.24 19.54
C GLY A 353 -54.30 -7.73 18.08
N GLY A 354 -53.44 -8.35 17.26
CA GLY A 354 -53.87 -9.00 16.00
C GLY A 354 -53.83 -8.22 14.67
N GLY A 355 -52.75 -8.44 13.91
CA GLY A 355 -52.73 -8.69 12.45
C GLY A 355 -53.51 -7.79 11.47
N ASN A 356 -52.80 -6.99 10.67
CA ASN A 356 -52.55 -7.28 9.25
C ASN A 356 -51.87 -6.10 8.54
N ILE A 357 -50.90 -6.47 7.70
CA ILE A 357 -50.14 -5.63 6.78
C ILE A 357 -51.08 -5.08 5.70
N ILE A 358 -50.75 -3.87 5.20
CA ILE A 358 -51.42 -3.09 4.14
C ILE A 358 -52.59 -2.23 4.66
N THR A 359 -52.28 -1.03 5.19
CA THR A 359 -53.05 0.23 5.00
C THR A 359 -52.50 1.30 5.95
N SER A 360 -51.28 1.81 5.71
CA SER A 360 -50.82 3.00 6.44
C SER A 360 -49.85 3.87 5.64
N PHE A 361 -50.31 4.39 4.50
CA PHE A 361 -49.70 5.57 3.87
C PHE A 361 -50.58 6.83 3.99
N LYS A 362 -51.85 6.69 4.41
CA LYS A 362 -52.77 7.84 4.61
C LYS A 362 -52.80 8.41 6.04
N CYS A 363 -52.23 7.73 7.03
CA CYS A 363 -52.18 8.23 8.42
C CYS A 363 -50.90 8.99 8.77
N PHE A 364 -49.86 8.99 7.94
CA PHE A 364 -48.61 9.71 8.23
C PHE A 364 -48.71 11.23 7.96
N LEU A 365 -49.74 11.68 7.23
CA LEU A 365 -49.92 13.08 6.82
C LEU A 365 -50.69 13.96 7.83
N TYR A 366 -51.23 13.41 8.92
CA TYR A 366 -51.96 14.21 9.92
C TYR A 366 -51.16 14.50 11.20
N PHE A 367 -49.92 13.99 11.34
CA PHE A 367 -49.12 14.14 12.57
C PHE A 367 -47.92 15.10 12.44
N VAL A 368 -47.71 15.74 11.28
CA VAL A 368 -46.58 16.65 11.05
C VAL A 368 -46.97 18.13 11.14
N CYS A 369 -48.24 18.46 11.39
CA CYS A 369 -48.71 19.85 11.41
C CYS A 369 -48.51 20.62 12.74
N ASP A 370 -47.62 20.21 13.66
CA ASP A 370 -47.42 20.95 14.92
C ASP A 370 -45.96 21.11 15.37
N ALA A 371 -45.01 21.29 14.44
CA ALA A 371 -43.66 21.69 14.80
C ALA A 371 -42.92 22.47 13.70
N GLY A 372 -42.89 23.79 13.84
CA GLY A 372 -41.78 24.64 13.37
C GLY A 372 -41.83 25.11 11.92
N ASP A 373 -42.30 26.36 11.75
CA ASP A 373 -42.35 27.19 10.53
C ASP A 373 -40.99 27.50 9.83
N ARG A 374 -39.94 26.69 10.05
CA ARG A 374 -38.64 26.82 9.36
C ARG A 374 -38.18 25.55 8.64
N LEU A 375 -38.85 24.42 8.84
CA LEU A 375 -38.55 23.14 8.18
C LEU A 375 -39.38 22.90 6.90
N LEU A 376 -40.44 23.69 6.67
CA LEU A 376 -41.39 23.50 5.57
C LEU A 376 -40.93 24.02 4.21
N GLU A 377 -40.05 25.04 4.16
CA GLU A 377 -39.54 25.54 2.87
C GLU A 377 -38.56 24.55 2.20
N ALA A 378 -37.79 23.79 2.99
CA ALA A 378 -36.83 22.80 2.47
C ALA A 378 -37.49 21.48 2.03
N THR A 379 -38.62 21.11 2.64
CA THR A 379 -39.32 19.83 2.40
C THR A 379 -40.31 19.90 1.23
N GLY A 380 -40.84 21.09 0.90
CA GLY A 380 -41.72 21.28 -0.24
C GLY A 380 -41.08 20.95 -1.60
N GLY A 381 -39.82 21.36 -1.80
CA GLY A 381 -39.08 21.07 -3.04
C GLY A 381 -38.73 19.58 -3.22
N GLN A 382 -38.48 18.88 -2.12
CA GLN A 382 -38.18 17.43 -2.14
C GLN A 382 -39.43 16.60 -2.47
N LEU A 383 -40.59 17.00 -1.94
CA LEU A 383 -41.89 16.36 -2.22
C LEU A 383 -42.32 16.55 -3.69
N GLU A 384 -42.16 17.76 -4.25
CA GLU A 384 -42.43 18.01 -5.67
C GLU A 384 -41.49 17.21 -6.58
N ALA A 385 -40.20 17.11 -6.24
CA ALA A 385 -39.24 16.30 -6.99
C ALA A 385 -39.56 14.79 -6.95
N LEU A 386 -39.97 14.27 -5.79
CA LEU A 386 -40.46 12.89 -5.64
C LEU A 386 -41.73 12.64 -6.46
N PHE A 387 -42.65 13.60 -6.47
CA PHE A 387 -43.85 13.54 -7.30
C PHE A 387 -43.51 13.54 -8.78
N ARG A 388 -42.64 14.46 -9.24
CA ARG A 388 -42.18 14.53 -10.64
C ARG A 388 -41.48 13.24 -11.06
N TYR A 389 -40.59 12.70 -10.24
CA TYR A 389 -39.96 11.40 -10.48
C TYR A 389 -40.97 10.26 -10.61
N SER A 390 -41.99 10.21 -9.74
CA SER A 390 -43.03 9.17 -9.81
C SER A 390 -43.86 9.21 -11.10
N VAL A 391 -43.92 10.38 -11.75
CA VAL A 391 -44.68 10.61 -12.99
C VAL A 391 -43.81 10.46 -14.24
N THR A 392 -42.56 10.92 -14.21
CA THR A 392 -41.66 10.93 -15.38
C THR A 392 -40.69 9.75 -15.42
N GLY A 393 -40.43 9.09 -14.28
CA GLY A 393 -39.42 8.04 -14.14
C GLY A 393 -37.97 8.55 -14.25
N ASP A 394 -37.78 9.87 -14.39
CA ASP A 394 -36.48 10.47 -14.65
C ASP A 394 -35.79 10.84 -13.32
N SER A 395 -34.69 10.15 -13.02
CA SER A 395 -33.88 10.38 -11.82
C SER A 395 -33.30 11.79 -11.71
N ALA A 396 -33.28 12.56 -12.81
CA ALA A 396 -32.83 13.94 -12.84
C ALA A 396 -33.63 14.85 -11.88
N TYR A 397 -34.93 14.60 -11.69
CA TYR A 397 -35.76 15.40 -10.79
C TYR A 397 -35.39 15.19 -9.31
N LEU A 398 -34.99 13.98 -8.92
CA LEU A 398 -34.53 13.69 -7.55
C LEU A 398 -33.15 14.33 -7.29
N LEU A 399 -32.25 14.23 -8.26
CA LEU A 399 -30.91 14.82 -8.19
C LEU A 399 -30.96 16.35 -8.19
N ALA A 400 -31.89 16.96 -8.93
CA ALA A 400 -32.15 18.39 -8.92
C ALA A 400 -32.52 18.94 -7.53
N ALA A 401 -33.36 18.22 -6.77
CA ALA A 401 -33.72 18.60 -5.41
C ALA A 401 -32.58 18.42 -4.40
N GLN A 402 -31.60 17.57 -4.71
CA GLN A 402 -30.43 17.28 -3.88
C GLN A 402 -29.16 18.02 -4.34
N ARG A 403 -29.33 19.18 -4.98
CA ARG A 403 -28.24 20.04 -5.48
C ARG A 403 -27.05 20.23 -4.52
N GLN A 404 -27.32 20.31 -3.21
CA GLN A 404 -26.29 20.48 -2.17
C GLN A 404 -25.40 19.25 -1.98
N LEU A 405 -25.91 18.04 -2.25
CA LEU A 405 -25.15 16.80 -2.11
C LEU A 405 -24.19 16.56 -3.28
N MET A 406 -24.46 17.12 -4.46
CA MET A 406 -23.57 16.95 -5.62
C MET A 406 -22.20 17.64 -5.44
N GLY A 407 -22.14 18.69 -4.62
CA GLY A 407 -20.91 19.40 -4.28
C GLY A 407 -20.19 18.87 -3.03
N ALA A 408 -20.72 17.83 -2.37
CA ALA A 408 -20.07 17.24 -1.21
C ALA A 408 -18.77 16.53 -1.64
N GLN A 409 -17.70 16.77 -0.89
CA GLN A 409 -16.39 16.15 -1.09
C GLN A 409 -16.16 15.06 -0.03
N ASP A 410 -15.51 13.98 -0.42
CA ASP A 410 -15.05 12.93 0.51
C ASP A 410 -13.73 13.31 1.21
N GLU A 411 -13.13 12.37 1.94
CA GLU A 411 -11.87 12.56 2.68
C GLU A 411 -10.66 12.85 1.76
N ASP A 412 -10.76 12.55 0.46
CA ASP A 412 -9.74 12.83 -0.55
C ASP A 412 -10.07 14.11 -1.36
N GLY A 413 -11.17 14.78 -1.04
CA GLY A 413 -11.66 15.96 -1.73
C GLY A 413 -12.44 15.65 -3.01
N ASP A 414 -12.74 14.39 -3.29
CA ASP A 414 -13.41 13.95 -4.50
C ASP A 414 -14.93 14.18 -4.39
N THR A 415 -15.51 14.78 -5.43
CA THR A 415 -16.97 14.94 -5.54
C THR A 415 -17.61 13.70 -6.14
N GLY A 416 -18.95 13.61 -6.10
CA GLY A 416 -19.69 12.51 -6.76
C GLY A 416 -19.34 12.35 -8.25
N LEU A 417 -18.96 13.43 -8.94
CA LEU A 417 -18.46 13.38 -10.31
C LEU A 417 -17.05 12.76 -10.42
N HIS A 418 -16.13 13.05 -9.49
CA HIS A 418 -14.82 12.41 -9.46
C HIS A 418 -14.95 10.90 -9.25
N LEU A 419 -15.81 10.49 -8.32
CA LEU A 419 -16.06 9.07 -8.02
C LEU A 419 -16.72 8.34 -9.21
N ALA A 420 -17.65 9.00 -9.92
CA ALA A 420 -18.28 8.42 -11.11
C ALA A 420 -17.24 8.13 -12.21
N VAL A 421 -16.28 9.04 -12.43
CA VAL A 421 -15.18 8.86 -13.39
C VAL A 421 -14.19 7.81 -12.88
N LEU A 422 -13.80 7.86 -11.60
CA LEU A 422 -12.86 6.92 -11.00
C LEU A 422 -13.36 5.46 -11.08
N HIS A 423 -14.66 5.25 -10.90
CA HIS A 423 -15.30 3.93 -10.99
C HIS A 423 -15.82 3.57 -12.39
N SER A 424 -15.54 4.40 -13.42
CA SER A 424 -15.95 4.16 -14.81
C SER A 424 -17.48 3.99 -15.00
N GLN A 425 -18.28 4.71 -14.21
CA GLN A 425 -19.75 4.64 -14.26
C GLN A 425 -20.32 5.64 -15.27
N GLN A 426 -20.29 5.28 -16.56
CA GLN A 426 -20.70 6.19 -17.66
C GLN A 426 -22.16 6.65 -17.56
N GLU A 427 -23.08 5.77 -17.19
CA GLU A 427 -24.51 6.12 -17.10
C GLU A 427 -24.79 7.09 -15.94
N ALA A 428 -24.14 6.88 -14.79
CA ALA A 428 -24.23 7.81 -13.66
C ALA A 428 -23.62 9.17 -14.02
N LEU A 429 -22.50 9.18 -14.75
CA LEU A 429 -21.87 10.41 -15.24
C LEU A 429 -22.80 11.18 -16.19
N LYS A 430 -23.40 10.52 -17.19
CA LYS A 430 -24.35 11.16 -18.11
C LYS A 430 -25.55 11.76 -17.39
N SER A 431 -26.15 11.02 -16.45
CA SER A 431 -27.28 11.52 -15.66
C SER A 431 -26.90 12.72 -14.79
N LEU A 432 -25.75 12.67 -14.10
CA LEU A 432 -25.26 13.78 -13.28
C LEU A 432 -24.94 15.01 -14.13
N THR A 433 -24.28 14.82 -15.26
CA THR A 433 -23.93 15.88 -16.19
C THR A 433 -25.16 16.53 -16.81
N GLN A 434 -26.16 15.74 -17.23
CA GLN A 434 -27.41 16.25 -17.79
C GLN A 434 -28.19 17.10 -16.76
N VAL A 435 -28.17 16.71 -15.49
CA VAL A 435 -28.77 17.49 -14.38
C VAL A 435 -28.03 18.82 -14.18
N VAL A 436 -26.70 18.79 -14.26
CA VAL A 436 -25.88 20.01 -14.14
C VAL A 436 -26.12 20.98 -15.30
N SER A 437 -26.23 20.47 -16.54
CA SER A 437 -26.56 21.30 -17.71
C SER A 437 -27.98 21.89 -17.66
N ALA A 438 -28.93 21.18 -17.03
CA ALA A 438 -30.31 21.63 -16.90
C ALA A 438 -30.54 22.69 -15.80
N LEU A 439 -29.59 22.85 -14.87
CA LEU A 439 -29.71 23.76 -13.72
C LEU A 439 -28.53 24.74 -13.67
N PRO A 440 -28.66 25.96 -14.21
CA PRO A 440 -27.58 26.93 -14.14
C PRO A 440 -27.23 27.30 -12.69
N GLY A 441 -25.92 27.44 -12.42
CA GLY A 441 -25.40 28.04 -11.19
C GLY A 441 -24.78 27.11 -10.14
N VAL A 442 -24.32 25.90 -10.48
CA VAL A 442 -23.36 25.19 -9.61
C VAL A 442 -22.15 24.78 -10.43
N GLU A 443 -20.99 25.32 -10.10
CA GLU A 443 -19.70 24.96 -10.70
C GLU A 443 -19.19 23.61 -10.16
N VAL A 444 -20.02 22.56 -10.11
CA VAL A 444 -19.59 21.22 -9.62
C VAL A 444 -18.56 20.59 -10.58
N LEU A 445 -18.69 20.86 -11.88
CA LEU A 445 -17.82 20.33 -12.93
C LEU A 445 -16.35 20.74 -12.76
N ASN A 446 -16.10 21.90 -12.16
CA ASN A 446 -14.78 22.52 -12.03
C ASN A 446 -14.20 22.40 -10.61
N LEU A 447 -14.90 21.71 -9.69
CA LEU A 447 -14.39 21.47 -8.35
C LEU A 447 -13.13 20.60 -8.43
N ARG A 448 -12.18 20.94 -7.57
CA ARG A 448 -10.87 20.28 -7.51
C ARG A 448 -10.74 19.46 -6.24
N ASN A 449 -10.19 18.26 -6.37
CA ASN A 449 -9.84 17.42 -5.23
C ASN A 449 -8.55 17.90 -4.53
N HIS A 450 -8.08 17.16 -3.51
CA HIS A 450 -6.86 17.51 -2.78
C HIS A 450 -5.57 17.48 -3.63
N LEU A 451 -5.61 16.86 -4.82
CA LEU A 451 -4.55 16.90 -5.82
C LEU A 451 -4.71 18.03 -6.85
N TYR A 452 -5.66 18.94 -6.61
CA TYR A 452 -6.06 20.00 -7.54
C TYR A 452 -6.58 19.48 -8.89
N GLN A 453 -6.97 18.21 -8.98
CA GLN A 453 -7.48 17.61 -10.20
C GLN A 453 -8.98 17.85 -10.30
N THR A 454 -9.46 18.12 -11.51
CA THR A 454 -10.89 18.16 -11.85
C THR A 454 -11.36 16.78 -12.33
N PRO A 455 -12.67 16.52 -12.40
CA PRO A 455 -13.19 15.28 -12.99
C PRO A 455 -12.66 15.03 -14.41
N LEU A 456 -12.43 16.11 -15.17
CA LEU A 456 -11.84 16.04 -16.51
C LEU A 456 -10.38 15.55 -16.49
N HIS A 457 -9.57 15.97 -15.51
CA HIS A 457 -8.21 15.44 -15.34
C HIS A 457 -8.23 13.94 -15.06
N LEU A 458 -9.14 13.48 -14.19
CA LEU A 458 -9.29 12.06 -13.89
C LEU A 458 -9.75 11.26 -15.12
N ALA A 459 -10.68 11.79 -15.91
CA ALA A 459 -11.17 11.12 -17.12
C ALA A 459 -10.06 10.89 -18.16
N VAL A 460 -9.15 11.86 -18.30
CA VAL A 460 -7.96 11.73 -19.15
C VAL A 460 -6.97 10.71 -18.57
N ILE A 461 -6.72 10.73 -17.26
CA ILE A 461 -5.82 9.77 -16.59
C ILE A 461 -6.34 8.34 -16.71
N THR A 462 -7.65 8.13 -16.58
CA THR A 462 -8.29 6.82 -16.70
C THR A 462 -8.56 6.41 -18.15
N GLN A 463 -8.21 7.24 -19.13
CA GLN A 463 -8.39 7.01 -20.57
C GLN A 463 -9.84 6.72 -20.98
N GLN A 464 -10.81 7.37 -20.34
CA GLN A 464 -12.23 7.18 -20.62
C GLN A 464 -12.73 8.24 -21.63
N LYS A 465 -12.72 7.90 -22.92
CA LYS A 465 -13.10 8.83 -24.00
C LYS A 465 -14.53 9.36 -23.86
N GLU A 466 -15.48 8.47 -23.60
CA GLU A 466 -16.89 8.85 -23.48
C GLU A 466 -17.15 9.75 -22.27
N ALA A 467 -16.34 9.63 -21.21
CA ALA A 467 -16.42 10.48 -20.04
C ALA A 467 -15.86 11.88 -20.32
N VAL A 468 -14.77 11.98 -21.11
CA VAL A 468 -14.20 13.26 -21.56
C VAL A 468 -15.20 14.02 -22.43
N GLU A 469 -15.79 13.35 -23.43
CA GLU A 469 -16.82 13.97 -24.30
C GLU A 469 -18.03 14.45 -23.50
N ALA A 470 -18.54 13.63 -22.58
CA ALA A 470 -19.68 13.99 -21.74
C ALA A 470 -19.38 15.22 -20.86
N LEU A 471 -18.19 15.30 -20.27
CA LEU A 471 -17.78 16.43 -19.43
C LEU A 471 -17.54 17.71 -20.25
N LEU A 472 -16.98 17.62 -21.45
CA LEU A 472 -16.78 18.77 -22.33
C LEU A 472 -18.12 19.31 -22.86
N LEU A 473 -19.04 18.43 -23.26
CA LEU A 473 -20.42 18.81 -23.64
C LEU A 473 -21.19 19.47 -22.49
N ALA A 474 -20.81 19.20 -21.25
CA ALA A 474 -21.36 19.85 -20.05
C ALA A 474 -20.86 21.26 -19.80
N GLY A 475 -19.81 21.70 -20.50
CA GLY A 475 -19.10 22.95 -20.23
C GLY A 475 -18.06 22.84 -19.11
N ALA A 476 -17.45 21.67 -18.89
CA ALA A 476 -16.28 21.56 -18.01
C ALA A 476 -15.12 22.40 -18.56
N ASP A 477 -14.43 23.16 -17.71
CA ASP A 477 -13.34 24.06 -18.12
C ASP A 477 -12.02 23.27 -18.30
N PRO A 478 -11.49 23.15 -19.53
CA PRO A 478 -10.26 22.41 -19.79
C PRO A 478 -8.99 23.22 -19.50
N THR A 479 -9.11 24.51 -19.16
CA THR A 479 -7.98 25.40 -18.84
C THR A 479 -7.46 25.21 -17.41
N LEU A 480 -8.24 24.55 -16.55
CA LEU A 480 -7.89 24.33 -15.16
C LEU A 480 -6.63 23.45 -15.05
N THR A 481 -5.80 23.76 -14.07
CA THR A 481 -4.53 23.08 -13.85
C THR A 481 -4.53 22.24 -12.59
N ASP A 482 -3.85 21.09 -12.66
CA ASP A 482 -3.54 20.24 -11.52
C ASP A 482 -2.47 20.86 -10.61
N ARG A 483 -2.11 20.17 -9.51
CA ARG A 483 -1.04 20.59 -8.59
C ARG A 483 0.34 20.77 -9.24
N HIS A 484 0.54 20.23 -10.43
CA HIS A 484 1.76 20.31 -11.21
C HIS A 484 1.64 21.35 -12.35
N GLY A 485 0.56 22.11 -12.38
CA GLY A 485 0.30 23.09 -13.44
C GLY A 485 -0.09 22.47 -14.78
N ASN A 486 -0.34 21.17 -14.84
CA ASN A 486 -0.75 20.52 -16.07
C ASN A 486 -2.24 20.73 -16.27
N THR A 487 -2.63 21.16 -17.46
CA THR A 487 -4.03 21.11 -17.91
C THR A 487 -4.40 19.68 -18.33
N ALA A 488 -5.70 19.42 -18.51
CA ALA A 488 -6.17 18.13 -19.04
C ALA A 488 -5.44 17.73 -20.35
N LEU A 489 -5.16 18.70 -21.22
CA LEU A 489 -4.40 18.48 -22.46
C LEU A 489 -2.94 18.08 -22.22
N HIS A 490 -2.25 18.69 -21.24
CA HIS A 490 -0.88 18.30 -20.89
C HIS A 490 -0.81 16.83 -20.44
N LEU A 491 -1.82 16.35 -19.71
CA LEU A 491 -1.93 14.95 -19.31
C LEU A 491 -2.24 14.04 -20.50
N ALA A 492 -3.11 14.48 -21.41
CA ALA A 492 -3.45 13.75 -22.63
C ALA A 492 -2.24 13.58 -23.55
N SER A 493 -1.38 14.59 -23.68
CA SER A 493 -0.17 14.51 -24.52
C SER A 493 0.87 13.49 -24.04
N ARG A 494 0.75 13.04 -22.78
CA ARG A 494 1.57 11.95 -22.22
C ARG A 494 0.96 10.56 -22.47
N LEU A 495 -0.31 10.50 -22.85
CA LEU A 495 -1.09 9.28 -23.03
C LEU A 495 -1.46 9.11 -24.53
N GLU A 496 -1.78 7.90 -24.96
CA GLU A 496 -2.17 7.59 -26.35
C GLU A 496 -3.64 7.99 -26.63
N GLY A 497 -4.00 9.23 -26.29
CA GLY A 497 -5.35 9.77 -26.51
C GLY A 497 -5.41 10.55 -27.83
N GLU A 498 -6.24 10.07 -28.76
CA GLU A 498 -6.63 10.83 -29.96
C GLU A 498 -7.75 11.83 -29.62
N GLU A 499 -7.69 13.01 -30.22
CA GLU A 499 -8.69 14.09 -30.23
C GLU A 499 -8.82 14.97 -28.96
N MET A 500 -7.88 15.89 -28.77
CA MET A 500 -8.11 17.12 -27.99
C MET A 500 -7.40 18.30 -28.65
N SER A 501 -8.15 19.23 -29.26
CA SER A 501 -7.60 20.26 -30.16
C SER A 501 -7.74 21.71 -29.69
N GLU A 502 -8.31 21.99 -28.51
CA GLU A 502 -8.77 23.36 -28.22
C GLU A 502 -7.83 24.22 -27.33
N LEU A 503 -6.73 23.70 -26.75
CA LEU A 503 -5.89 24.48 -25.81
C LEU A 503 -4.37 24.26 -25.94
N LEU A 504 -3.80 24.61 -27.09
CA LEU A 504 -2.46 24.16 -27.50
C LEU A 504 -1.26 24.92 -26.89
N ASP A 505 -1.45 26.14 -26.37
CA ASP A 505 -0.33 27.06 -26.06
C ASP A 505 -0.07 27.33 -24.57
N HIS A 506 -0.79 26.68 -23.64
CA HIS A 506 -0.55 26.87 -22.21
C HIS A 506 0.74 26.15 -21.77
N THR A 507 1.47 26.74 -20.82
CA THR A 507 2.66 26.12 -20.20
C THR A 507 2.36 25.62 -18.81
N ASN A 508 2.95 24.48 -18.43
CA ASN A 508 2.84 23.95 -17.09
C ASN A 508 3.78 24.66 -16.08
N THR A 509 3.77 24.24 -14.80
CA THR A 509 4.68 24.81 -13.78
C THR A 509 6.16 24.59 -14.07
N ALA A 510 6.49 23.60 -14.90
CA ALA A 510 7.85 23.37 -15.39
C ALA A 510 8.18 24.21 -16.64
N GLY A 511 7.25 25.05 -17.11
CA GLY A 511 7.40 25.89 -18.30
C GLY A 511 7.28 25.15 -19.62
N LEU A 512 6.82 23.90 -19.62
CA LEU A 512 6.68 23.03 -20.80
C LEU A 512 5.28 23.15 -21.39
N CYS A 513 5.19 23.41 -22.69
CA CYS A 513 3.96 23.23 -23.48
C CYS A 513 3.62 21.75 -23.72
N ALA A 514 2.38 21.49 -24.13
CA ALA A 514 1.89 20.15 -24.53
C ALA A 514 2.81 19.44 -25.56
N ILE A 515 3.36 20.19 -26.54
CA ILE A 515 4.27 19.65 -27.57
C ILE A 515 5.59 19.12 -26.97
N HIS A 516 6.13 19.78 -25.93
CA HIS A 516 7.34 19.32 -25.25
C HIS A 516 7.07 18.01 -24.49
N LEU A 517 5.90 17.90 -23.86
CA LEU A 517 5.50 16.69 -23.15
C LEU A 517 5.28 15.50 -24.10
N ALA A 518 4.69 15.72 -25.27
CA ALA A 518 4.52 14.67 -26.29
C ALA A 518 5.87 14.11 -26.76
N VAL A 519 6.87 14.99 -26.98
CA VAL A 519 8.24 14.58 -27.34
C VAL A 519 8.93 13.87 -26.18
N LEU A 520 8.78 14.36 -24.95
CA LEU A 520 9.33 13.70 -23.75
C LEU A 520 8.66 12.35 -23.44
N ALA A 521 7.39 12.17 -23.82
CA ALA A 521 6.65 10.92 -23.67
C ALA A 521 6.89 9.94 -24.84
N ASN A 522 7.63 10.38 -25.87
CA ASN A 522 7.91 9.60 -27.08
C ASN A 522 6.66 9.25 -27.92
N GLN A 523 5.64 10.10 -27.90
CA GLN A 523 4.33 9.83 -28.50
C GLN A 523 4.16 10.54 -29.85
N LEU A 524 4.37 9.79 -30.95
CA LEU A 524 4.36 10.34 -32.31
C LEU A 524 2.95 10.67 -32.82
N SER A 525 1.93 9.90 -32.43
CA SER A 525 0.53 10.15 -32.80
C SER A 525 0.02 11.43 -32.14
N SER A 526 0.18 11.57 -30.82
CA SER A 526 -0.18 12.77 -30.08
C SER A 526 0.56 14.00 -30.59
N LEU A 527 1.84 13.87 -30.98
CA LEU A 527 2.60 14.95 -31.59
C LEU A 527 2.00 15.40 -32.93
N ARG A 528 1.60 14.46 -33.81
CA ARG A 528 0.97 14.78 -35.10
C ARG A 528 -0.35 15.50 -34.91
N GLU A 529 -1.17 15.08 -33.96
CA GLU A 529 -2.45 15.72 -33.69
C GLU A 529 -2.30 17.14 -33.13
N LEU A 530 -1.35 17.36 -32.20
CA LEU A 530 -1.03 18.70 -31.72
C LEU A 530 -0.57 19.61 -32.87
N LEU A 531 0.24 19.08 -33.80
CA LEU A 531 0.69 19.81 -34.99
C LEU A 531 -0.47 20.12 -35.96
N VAL A 532 -1.36 19.16 -36.20
CA VAL A 532 -2.58 19.36 -37.02
C VAL A 532 -3.52 20.37 -36.36
N GLY A 533 -3.59 20.39 -35.02
CA GLY A 533 -4.34 21.39 -34.25
C GLY A 533 -3.75 22.80 -34.30
N GLY A 534 -2.52 22.97 -34.81
CA GLY A 534 -1.86 24.27 -34.91
C GLY A 534 -0.97 24.63 -33.73
N ALA A 535 -0.48 23.64 -32.95
CA ALA A 535 0.46 23.90 -31.87
C ALA A 535 1.74 24.58 -32.39
N ASN A 536 2.21 25.60 -31.68
CA ASN A 536 3.42 26.32 -32.06
C ASN A 536 4.66 25.42 -31.90
N VAL A 537 5.27 25.03 -33.03
CA VAL A 537 6.46 24.17 -33.09
C VAL A 537 7.71 24.86 -32.51
N GLU A 538 7.74 26.19 -32.58
CA GLU A 538 8.84 27.03 -32.10
C GLU A 538 8.64 27.49 -30.65
N ALA A 539 7.62 26.97 -29.95
CA ALA A 539 7.41 27.26 -28.54
C ALA A 539 8.66 26.86 -27.73
N GLN A 540 9.14 27.78 -26.91
CA GLN A 540 10.30 27.58 -26.06
C GLN A 540 9.87 27.30 -24.63
N GLU A 541 10.50 26.32 -23.98
CA GLU A 541 10.30 26.10 -22.55
C GLU A 541 10.94 27.20 -21.70
N HIS A 542 10.34 27.49 -20.54
CA HIS A 542 10.80 28.59 -19.68
C HIS A 542 12.12 28.30 -18.95
N GLY A 543 12.52 27.03 -18.82
CA GLY A 543 13.71 26.64 -18.05
C GLY A 543 15.02 26.96 -18.76
N CYS A 544 15.17 26.51 -20.00
CA CYS A 544 16.39 26.74 -20.79
C CYS A 544 16.14 27.23 -22.22
N GLY A 545 14.91 27.62 -22.57
CA GLY A 545 14.58 28.12 -23.90
C GLY A 545 14.63 27.07 -25.00
N ARG A 546 14.64 25.78 -24.64
CA ARG A 546 14.64 24.68 -25.61
C ARG A 546 13.31 24.60 -26.32
N THR A 547 13.37 24.26 -27.60
CA THR A 547 12.20 23.92 -28.43
C THR A 547 11.99 22.41 -28.42
N ALA A 548 10.81 21.97 -28.87
CA ALA A 548 10.49 20.54 -29.03
C ALA A 548 11.54 19.78 -29.85
N LEU A 549 12.14 20.42 -30.85
CA LEU A 549 13.21 19.84 -31.68
C LEU A 549 14.50 19.59 -30.90
N HIS A 550 14.88 20.48 -29.97
CA HIS A 550 16.04 20.27 -29.09
C HIS A 550 15.83 19.04 -28.20
N LEU A 551 14.62 18.81 -27.69
CA LEU A 551 14.30 17.64 -26.87
C LEU A 551 14.26 16.34 -27.69
N ALA A 552 13.77 16.40 -28.94
CA ALA A 552 13.74 15.23 -29.84
C ALA A 552 15.15 14.78 -30.25
N THR A 553 16.05 15.74 -30.47
CA THR A 553 17.46 15.48 -30.82
C THR A 553 18.29 14.98 -29.63
N GLU A 554 18.05 15.50 -28.42
CA GLU A 554 18.68 14.99 -27.19
C GLU A 554 18.34 13.52 -26.89
N ARG A 555 17.15 13.07 -27.30
CA ARG A 555 16.69 11.68 -27.13
C ARG A 555 16.98 10.75 -28.32
N ASP A 556 17.69 11.24 -29.34
CA ASP A 556 18.06 10.50 -30.55
C ASP A 556 16.86 9.85 -31.27
N ASN A 557 15.68 10.49 -31.23
CA ASN A 557 14.50 10.00 -31.94
C ASN A 557 14.34 10.70 -33.30
N MET A 558 14.91 10.07 -34.33
CA MET A 558 14.85 10.53 -35.72
C MET A 558 13.42 10.69 -36.25
N SER A 559 12.47 9.85 -35.80
CA SER A 559 11.08 9.89 -36.28
C SER A 559 10.32 11.11 -35.75
N LEU A 560 10.54 11.49 -34.48
CA LEU A 560 9.95 12.69 -33.89
C LEU A 560 10.60 13.96 -34.45
N ALA A 561 11.94 13.96 -34.58
CA ALA A 561 12.67 15.08 -35.20
C ALA A 561 12.23 15.28 -36.66
N GLY A 562 12.05 14.19 -37.41
CA GLY A 562 11.53 14.23 -38.78
C GLY A 562 10.12 14.80 -38.88
N CYS A 563 9.20 14.41 -37.98
CA CYS A 563 7.84 14.96 -37.96
C CYS A 563 7.82 16.46 -37.64
N LEU A 564 8.65 16.93 -36.70
CA LEU A 564 8.78 18.36 -36.39
C LEU A 564 9.34 19.15 -37.58
N LEU A 565 10.38 18.63 -38.25
CA LEU A 565 11.03 19.30 -39.38
C LEU A 565 10.14 19.39 -40.63
N LEU A 566 9.33 18.36 -40.91
CA LEU A 566 8.39 18.36 -42.03
C LEU A 566 7.33 19.45 -41.90
N GLU A 567 6.87 19.75 -40.68
CA GLU A 567 5.84 20.76 -40.44
C GLU A 567 6.41 22.19 -40.32
N VAL A 568 7.66 22.34 -39.84
CA VAL A 568 8.40 23.62 -39.89
C VAL A 568 8.54 24.12 -41.34
N GLN A 569 8.70 23.21 -42.31
CA GLN A 569 8.73 23.56 -43.73
C GLN A 569 7.39 24.12 -44.24
N ARG A 570 6.25 23.71 -43.66
CA ARG A 570 4.92 24.20 -44.04
C ARG A 570 4.72 25.68 -43.68
N SER A 571 5.31 26.12 -42.56
CA SER A 571 5.37 27.55 -42.15
C SER A 571 6.30 28.36 -43.06
N LEU A 572 7.43 27.77 -43.49
CA LEU A 572 8.36 28.36 -44.46
C LEU A 572 7.73 28.56 -45.85
N VAL A 573 6.85 27.65 -46.31
CA VAL A 573 6.11 27.84 -47.57
C VAL A 573 5.20 29.07 -47.49
N HIS A 574 4.55 29.34 -46.35
CA HIS A 574 3.71 30.53 -46.17
C HIS A 574 4.52 31.84 -46.11
N TRP A 575 5.78 31.77 -45.62
CA TRP A 575 6.72 32.89 -45.63
C TRP A 575 7.22 33.20 -47.05
N VAL A 576 7.44 32.17 -47.88
CA VAL A 576 7.86 32.32 -49.28
C VAL A 576 6.70 32.78 -50.17
N THR A 577 5.46 32.35 -49.93
CA THR A 577 4.29 32.81 -50.71
C THR A 577 3.83 34.22 -50.32
N GLY A 578 4.01 34.64 -49.05
CA GLY A 578 3.73 36.01 -48.61
C GLY A 578 4.75 37.05 -49.12
N PHE A 579 6.00 36.64 -49.36
CA PHE A 579 7.02 37.52 -49.94
C PHE A 579 6.82 37.76 -51.44
N THR A 580 6.21 36.81 -52.16
CA THR A 580 5.94 36.96 -53.60
C THR A 580 4.75 37.89 -53.90
N GLU A 581 3.80 38.07 -53.00
CA GLU A 581 2.67 39.00 -53.23
C GLU A 581 2.97 40.45 -52.80
N SER A 582 3.84 40.66 -51.81
CA SER A 582 4.26 42.02 -51.41
C SER A 582 5.30 42.67 -52.34
N LEU A 583 6.06 41.90 -53.12
CA LEU A 583 7.09 42.43 -54.03
C LEU A 583 6.58 42.79 -55.43
N VAL A 584 5.38 42.34 -55.82
CA VAL A 584 4.79 42.68 -57.12
C VAL A 584 4.14 44.08 -57.10
N HIS A 585 3.84 44.64 -55.93
CA HIS A 585 3.19 45.94 -55.80
C HIS A 585 4.16 47.14 -55.63
N TRP A 586 5.48 46.91 -55.64
CA TRP A 586 6.50 47.97 -55.42
C TRP A 586 7.60 48.06 -56.49
N SER A 587 7.47 47.40 -57.66
CA SER A 587 8.51 47.49 -58.71
C SER A 587 8.03 47.69 -60.16
N LEU A 588 6.88 48.32 -60.38
CA LEU A 588 6.55 48.91 -61.70
C LEU A 588 5.80 50.24 -61.54
N GLY A 589 6.61 51.27 -61.30
CA GLY A 589 6.26 52.69 -61.36
C GLY A 589 7.51 53.50 -61.74
N ASP A 590 7.79 53.52 -63.04
CA ASP A 590 8.48 54.53 -63.86
C ASP A 590 9.78 55.22 -63.40
N TRP A 591 10.87 54.98 -64.14
CA TRP A 591 11.59 56.00 -64.96
C TRP A 591 12.75 55.33 -65.75
N PHE A 592 12.62 55.16 -67.07
CA PHE A 592 13.06 56.04 -68.16
C PHE A 592 14.59 56.09 -68.45
N THR A 593 14.91 55.74 -69.71
CA THR A 593 16.05 56.15 -70.56
C THR A 593 17.46 55.53 -70.42
N GLY A 594 17.95 55.01 -71.56
CA GLY A 594 19.13 55.63 -72.19
C GLY A 594 20.36 54.76 -72.42
N PHE A 595 20.45 54.20 -73.63
CA PHE A 595 21.61 54.24 -74.52
C PHE A 595 23.01 53.75 -74.06
N THR A 596 23.41 52.64 -74.71
CA THR A 596 24.69 52.39 -75.41
C THR A 596 26.03 52.25 -74.68
N GLY A 597 26.72 51.15 -75.03
CA GLY A 597 28.14 51.14 -75.38
C GLY A 597 29.09 50.92 -74.20
N SER A 598 29.68 49.74 -74.04
CA SER A 598 30.89 49.28 -74.75
C SER A 598 32.18 49.55 -73.94
N LEU A 599 32.97 48.49 -73.81
CA LEU A 599 34.35 48.40 -73.33
C LEU A 599 34.62 48.58 -71.81
N GLY A 600 34.82 47.42 -71.17
CA GLY A 600 36.20 46.97 -70.87
C GLY A 600 36.76 47.32 -69.49
N HIS A 601 37.01 46.26 -68.70
CA HIS A 601 37.75 46.19 -67.43
C HIS A 601 37.04 46.89 -66.25
N TRP A 602 36.56 46.21 -65.21
CA TRP A 602 37.28 45.30 -64.31
C TRP A 602 36.41 44.09 -63.92
N PHE A 603 36.81 42.87 -64.30
CA PHE A 603 36.31 41.62 -63.73
C PHE A 603 37.47 40.90 -63.04
N THR A 604 37.59 41.13 -61.74
CA THR A 604 38.12 40.17 -60.76
C THR A 604 37.24 40.32 -59.53
N GLY A 605 36.07 39.69 -59.58
CA GLY A 605 35.06 39.71 -58.51
C GLY A 605 34.52 38.30 -58.33
N SER A 606 34.79 37.75 -57.16
CA SER A 606 34.50 36.38 -56.73
C SER A 606 32.99 36.08 -56.73
N LEU A 607 32.49 35.53 -57.84
CA LEU A 607 31.16 34.91 -57.95
C LEU A 607 31.12 34.03 -59.20
N VAL A 608 31.91 32.94 -59.18
CA VAL A 608 31.80 31.82 -60.13
C VAL A 608 31.87 30.51 -59.36
N SER A 609 30.84 29.70 -59.59
CA SER A 609 30.84 28.23 -59.48
C SER A 609 30.88 27.59 -58.11
N LEU A 610 29.79 27.74 -57.34
CA LEU A 610 29.26 26.62 -56.55
C LEU A 610 28.25 25.76 -57.34
N GLY A 611 28.26 25.88 -58.68
CA GLY A 611 27.50 25.06 -59.63
C GLY A 611 28.13 23.69 -59.93
N HIS A 612 28.92 23.13 -59.00
CA HIS A 612 29.54 21.80 -59.17
C HIS A 612 29.46 20.90 -57.92
N TRP A 613 28.61 21.23 -56.94
CA TRP A 613 28.44 20.41 -55.73
C TRP A 613 27.00 19.94 -55.44
N PHE A 614 26.04 20.21 -56.33
CA PHE A 614 24.64 19.76 -56.17
C PHE A 614 24.08 18.94 -57.34
N THR A 615 24.96 18.36 -58.18
CA THR A 615 24.60 17.40 -59.24
C THR A 615 25.35 16.07 -59.10
N GLY A 616 25.76 15.71 -57.88
CA GLY A 616 26.52 14.49 -57.59
C GLY A 616 25.92 13.56 -56.53
N SER A 617 24.77 13.89 -55.93
CA SER A 617 24.21 13.08 -54.83
C SER A 617 22.68 12.92 -54.88
N LEU A 618 22.10 12.97 -56.09
CA LEU A 618 20.69 12.65 -56.34
C LEU A 618 20.50 11.35 -57.15
N VAL A 619 21.56 10.54 -57.28
CA VAL A 619 21.53 9.22 -57.94
C VAL A 619 21.78 8.07 -56.94
N SER A 620 21.87 8.33 -55.63
CA SER A 620 22.09 7.28 -54.61
C SER A 620 20.95 7.13 -53.58
N LEU A 621 19.76 7.68 -53.88
CA LEU A 621 18.53 7.34 -53.15
C LEU A 621 17.42 6.77 -54.06
N GLY A 622 17.77 6.44 -55.31
CA GLY A 622 16.91 5.73 -56.27
C GLY A 622 17.11 4.21 -56.26
N ASP A 623 18.17 3.71 -55.64
CA ASP A 623 18.51 2.27 -55.58
C ASP A 623 18.23 1.62 -54.21
N TRP A 624 17.47 2.28 -53.34
CA TRP A 624 17.02 1.70 -52.06
C TRP A 624 15.50 1.45 -51.97
N VAL A 625 14.77 1.66 -53.08
CA VAL A 625 13.31 1.47 -53.15
C VAL A 625 12.89 0.37 -54.15
N THR A 626 13.83 -0.29 -54.84
CA THR A 626 13.56 -1.38 -55.80
C THR A 626 14.15 -2.74 -55.39
N GLY A 627 14.28 -2.99 -54.08
CA GLY A 627 14.86 -4.23 -53.53
C GLY A 627 13.96 -5.08 -52.64
N PHE A 628 12.71 -4.69 -52.37
CA PHE A 628 11.82 -5.40 -51.42
C PHE A 628 10.42 -5.71 -51.98
N THR A 629 10.28 -5.85 -53.29
CA THR A 629 9.14 -6.56 -53.91
C THR A 629 9.63 -7.86 -54.50
N GLY A 630 9.81 -8.88 -53.64
CA GLY A 630 10.38 -10.15 -54.11
C GLY A 630 10.59 -11.23 -53.06
N SER A 631 9.77 -11.33 -52.00
CA SER A 631 9.55 -12.60 -51.31
C SER A 631 8.46 -12.46 -50.24
N LEU A 632 7.31 -13.08 -50.50
CA LEU A 632 6.28 -13.62 -49.59
C LEU A 632 4.87 -13.39 -50.13
N VAL A 633 4.59 -14.11 -51.20
CA VAL A 633 3.29 -14.75 -51.40
C VAL A 633 3.08 -15.72 -50.24
N SER A 634 2.00 -15.58 -49.48
CA SER A 634 1.05 -16.66 -49.16
C SER A 634 0.01 -16.23 -48.11
N GLN A 635 -1.27 -16.34 -48.51
CA GLN A 635 -2.47 -16.60 -47.70
C GLN A 635 -3.00 -15.44 -46.83
N SER A 636 -3.98 -14.67 -47.30
CA SER A 636 -5.43 -14.97 -47.39
C SER A 636 -6.20 -14.78 -46.08
N HIS A 637 -6.98 -13.71 -45.95
CA HIS A 637 -8.45 -13.78 -45.96
C HIS A 637 -9.08 -12.37 -45.83
N TRP A 638 -9.91 -12.00 -46.83
CA TRP A 638 -11.19 -11.27 -46.76
C TRP A 638 -11.21 -9.91 -46.01
N GLY A 639 -11.64 -8.79 -46.60
CA GLY A 639 -12.65 -8.60 -47.63
C GLY A 639 -13.78 -7.73 -47.06
N HIS A 640 -14.16 -6.69 -47.81
CA HIS A 640 -15.27 -5.76 -47.59
C HIS A 640 -15.04 -4.65 -46.55
N TRP A 641 -14.92 -3.40 -47.04
CA TRP A 641 -15.89 -2.30 -46.85
C TRP A 641 -15.33 -1.06 -47.58
N PHE A 642 -15.49 -1.06 -48.91
CA PHE A 642 -15.30 0.12 -49.77
C PHE A 642 -16.60 0.26 -50.57
N HIS A 643 -17.45 1.22 -50.20
CA HIS A 643 -18.34 1.96 -51.12
C HIS A 643 -19.27 2.92 -50.35
N TRP A 644 -19.01 4.22 -50.52
CA TRP A 644 -19.95 5.35 -50.68
C TRP A 644 -19.20 6.64 -50.29
N VAL A 645 -19.24 7.79 -50.96
CA VAL A 645 -19.90 8.24 -52.20
C VAL A 645 -19.23 9.58 -52.56
N THR A 646 -18.59 9.60 -53.73
CA THR A 646 -18.63 10.65 -54.78
C THR A 646 -18.35 12.14 -54.48
N GLY A 647 -17.42 12.70 -55.27
CA GLY A 647 -17.81 13.58 -56.39
C GLY A 647 -17.58 15.09 -56.27
N PHE A 648 -16.69 15.59 -57.14
CA PHE A 648 -16.72 16.90 -57.84
C PHE A 648 -16.60 18.17 -56.97
N THR A 649 -15.66 19.10 -57.16
CA THR A 649 -15.10 19.82 -58.34
C THR A 649 -13.87 20.60 -57.83
N GLY A 650 -12.85 20.96 -58.60
CA GLY A 650 -12.53 20.83 -60.03
C GLY A 650 -11.08 21.21 -60.27
#